data_AF-A0A949S594-F1
#
_entry.id   AF-A0A949S594-F1
#
_cell.length_a   1.000
_cell.length_b   1.000
_cell.length_c   1.000
_cell.angle_alpha   90.00
_cell.angle_beta   90.00
_cell.angle_gamma   90.00
#
_symmetry.space_group_name_H-M   'P 1'
#
loop_
_entity.id
_entity.type
_entity.pdbx_description
1 polymer ?
#
loop_
_entity_poly.entity_id
_entity_poly.type
_entity_poly.pdbx_seq_one_letter_code
_entity_poly.pdbx_strand_id
1 'polypeptide(L)'
;MKKYLLILTLMLLTTQINSQDYYSYKGKRILLQQRLDKIAVILNGAKISEQEVSSRLQNLLLSGDKLVKAGKSVYVINFTQSRQPADISTYMESVKRGWSYIKFITPVYFGTSKSVTQIPTDRILVKLKSNRDVEKIKSFTATNDCVIEGQFGEGDGFIISTKEGDARNGLVLSDLYYSSGYFEYAEPDFVFPERCLLLSVPNDPMYPIQWALKNSGQLIQTGSPFLIYGDASSVNGIPGADMNVESAWDITTGSENVKIGIIDTGIDSLHPDLQMSGHILPGYDAFNDLEGSAIDVGNHGTSTAGLAGAVMNNGIGISGVAPSCPIMSICIFDINGSSSSIIIARAFDTARVRGIDVLSNSWGGGTPQSIITDAVDNAALNGRNGLGCVILFASGNDGRNPPIYPAVLPNVICVGGSTPHDQAKAPGTGNQFFWGSNYGEDEMGDLDLIAPTNCATLLSGGGYEENFWGTSATCPNAAGVAALVLSVNPVQTRIQVYENILRGCDKTDNVPYNIQKQFGKWSHYYGYGRINALNSMKLAMGDDITPPAISHENVSSTASTYPVIINAEITDQNGNSVPVMGEYQPKVFYKIKKTTSAWTAYDSVTAYSVSGNNFSFKIPSMGWETQVKYYIKAFDNAGNITTFPKHAPNPFWTCYYAVGNITSEKKKIPRFTGADFGATLSNAVSFSSFNILNAKFVIHMRHTYLDDEVIQILSPIPDANNNRKCLFSTNGNDGDNIYGAEVYDLAQDFWSNSTPPYLSGSFKPEYNLRGLNGFSAGGSWRILHFDRSLTDYAFFDSVFIILSRTTGTPSPSVRLNQPSDSIVDFGDVTFPEIAEKNFYLKNTGTSSMSIPAYSFEGEFAELFSLVNTPVTSVAPNDSALFRIKLNTLAGNYAASGMNGAENAVFKVMTNDPSKPEFRISLQTSRKLVHNPKNLDLNVLIEGLYNPNINQMISDSIKVYLRNSTAPYAAVDSSFGIIDQTGHGTIIFDNAENNTAYYIVVKHRNSIETWSAVTMSFIDSLMSYNFTVSDTTAYGNNLVQEGSRFCIFSGDVNFDGSVDAEDAGRIGNSAIQYQTGYKIEDLSGDLIIDAADNMIVDNNVRKYIIVVSP
;
A
#
# COMPACT_ATOMS: atom_id res chain seq x y z
N MET A 1 -64.11 -36.58 -37.19
CA MET A 1 -64.56 -37.84 -36.56
C MET A 1 -63.78 -38.08 -35.28
N LYS A 2 -64.45 -38.66 -34.27
CA LYS A 2 -64.11 -38.72 -32.84
C LYS A 2 -63.15 -39.86 -32.44
N LYS A 3 -62.65 -39.73 -31.18
CA LYS A 3 -62.19 -40.74 -30.20
C LYS A 3 -60.71 -41.16 -30.28
N TYR A 4 -59.92 -40.75 -29.26
CA TYR A 4 -59.26 -41.66 -28.29
C TYR A 4 -58.95 -40.87 -27.00
N LEU A 5 -59.74 -41.14 -25.96
CA LEU A 5 -59.64 -40.61 -24.60
C LEU A 5 -60.04 -41.76 -23.66
N LEU A 6 -59.07 -42.43 -23.03
CA LEU A 6 -59.18 -43.16 -21.76
C LEU A 6 -57.86 -43.92 -21.53
N ILE A 7 -57.02 -43.44 -20.60
CA ILE A 7 -56.40 -44.19 -19.49
C ILE A 7 -55.78 -43.09 -18.61
N LEU A 8 -56.62 -42.60 -17.71
CA LEU A 8 -56.27 -41.85 -16.52
C LEU A 8 -57.21 -42.39 -15.43
N THR A 9 -56.75 -42.43 -14.18
CA THR A 9 -57.47 -42.78 -12.92
C THR A 9 -57.49 -44.25 -12.47
N LEU A 10 -56.39 -44.69 -11.82
CA LEU A 10 -56.46 -45.33 -10.50
C LEU A 10 -55.06 -45.40 -9.84
N MET A 11 -54.61 -44.30 -9.22
CA MET A 11 -53.70 -44.33 -8.05
C MET A 11 -53.53 -42.89 -7.53
N LEU A 12 -54.54 -42.43 -6.80
CA LEU A 12 -54.45 -41.30 -5.89
C LEU A 12 -54.95 -41.83 -4.54
N LEU A 13 -54.15 -41.58 -3.50
CA LEU A 13 -54.39 -41.62 -2.06
C LEU A 13 -53.74 -42.74 -1.22
N THR A 14 -52.86 -42.23 -0.34
CA THR A 14 -52.23 -42.78 0.88
C THR A 14 -51.00 -43.65 0.60
N THR A 15 -49.78 -43.29 1.02
CA THR A 15 -49.35 -42.57 2.22
C THR A 15 -48.29 -41.49 1.92
N GLN A 16 -48.54 -40.23 2.31
CA GLN A 16 -47.47 -39.30 2.68
C GLN A 16 -46.80 -39.88 3.94
N ILE A 17 -45.78 -40.71 3.74
CA ILE A 17 -44.73 -40.80 4.73
C ILE A 17 -43.85 -39.59 4.45
N ASN A 18 -43.70 -38.69 5.43
CA ASN A 18 -42.61 -37.73 5.42
C ASN A 18 -41.31 -38.52 5.23
N SER A 19 -40.81 -38.63 3.99
CA SER A 19 -39.53 -39.27 3.74
C SER A 19 -38.48 -38.30 4.24
N GLN A 20 -38.06 -38.46 5.48
CA GLN A 20 -36.95 -37.72 6.03
C GLN A 20 -35.70 -38.10 5.25
N ASP A 21 -34.98 -37.10 4.74
CA ASP A 21 -33.74 -37.31 3.98
C ASP A 21 -32.73 -38.08 4.83
N TYR A 22 -31.96 -38.97 4.18
CA TYR A 22 -31.01 -39.82 4.87
C TYR A 22 -29.80 -40.17 4.00
N TYR A 23 -28.74 -40.70 4.62
CA TYR A 23 -27.69 -41.45 3.94
C TYR A 23 -27.27 -42.67 4.78
N SER A 24 -26.49 -43.58 4.21
CA SER A 24 -26.03 -44.78 4.91
C SER A 24 -24.63 -44.60 5.48
N TYR A 25 -24.46 -44.80 6.79
CA TYR A 25 -23.17 -44.82 7.48
C TYR A 25 -23.03 -46.13 8.26
N LYS A 26 -22.00 -46.92 7.97
CA LYS A 26 -21.72 -48.23 8.62
C LYS A 26 -22.95 -49.14 8.71
N GLY A 27 -23.73 -49.26 7.64
CA GLY A 27 -24.92 -50.11 7.61
C GLY A 27 -26.18 -49.52 8.24
N LYS A 28 -26.13 -48.31 8.80
CA LYS A 28 -27.28 -47.64 9.43
C LYS A 28 -27.69 -46.41 8.63
N ARG A 29 -29.00 -46.15 8.59
CA ARG A 29 -29.54 -44.90 8.04
C ARG A 29 -29.32 -43.77 9.03
N ILE A 30 -28.65 -42.71 8.57
CA ILE A 30 -28.49 -41.45 9.29
C ILE A 30 -29.56 -40.50 8.76
N LEU A 31 -30.58 -40.24 9.59
CA LEU A 31 -31.65 -39.30 9.26
C LEU A 31 -31.15 -37.87 9.40
N LEU A 32 -31.44 -37.04 8.41
CA LEU A 32 -31.07 -35.63 8.39
C LEU A 32 -32.24 -34.75 8.80
N GLN A 33 -31.95 -33.72 9.58
CA GLN A 33 -32.93 -32.70 9.93
C GLN A 33 -32.70 -31.45 9.08
N GLN A 34 -33.68 -31.08 8.28
CA GLN A 34 -33.63 -29.89 7.42
C GLN A 34 -33.63 -28.60 8.25
N ARG A 35 -32.80 -27.63 7.83
CA ARG A 35 -32.85 -26.23 8.24
C ARG A 35 -34.02 -25.54 7.57
N LEU A 36 -34.86 -24.89 8.37
CA LEU A 36 -36.04 -24.19 7.87
C LEU A 36 -35.78 -22.72 7.56
N ASP A 37 -34.59 -22.22 7.91
CA ASP A 37 -34.15 -20.84 7.77
C ASP A 37 -33.19 -20.63 6.60
N LYS A 38 -32.88 -21.65 5.79
CA LYS A 38 -31.97 -21.50 4.64
C LYS A 38 -32.08 -22.62 3.59
N ILE A 39 -31.60 -22.31 2.39
CA ILE A 39 -31.41 -23.26 1.27
C ILE A 39 -30.04 -23.06 0.63
N ALA A 40 -29.57 -24.07 -0.13
CA ALA A 40 -28.34 -23.98 -0.89
C ALA A 40 -28.60 -24.07 -2.41
N VAL A 41 -27.90 -23.22 -3.16
CA VAL A 41 -27.90 -23.15 -4.62
C VAL A 41 -26.55 -23.66 -5.13
N ILE A 42 -26.59 -24.72 -5.93
CA ILE A 42 -25.40 -25.33 -6.54
C ILE A 42 -25.34 -24.93 -8.02
N LEU A 43 -24.19 -24.41 -8.45
CA LEU A 43 -23.97 -23.89 -9.79
C LEU A 43 -23.11 -24.82 -10.65
N ASN A 44 -23.23 -24.70 -11.98
CA ASN A 44 -22.29 -25.33 -12.91
C ASN A 44 -20.94 -24.57 -12.88
N GLY A 45 -19.88 -25.21 -12.37
CA GLY A 45 -18.68 -24.55 -11.83
C GLY A 45 -17.67 -23.90 -12.79
N ALA A 46 -18.00 -23.66 -14.07
CA ALA A 46 -17.01 -23.21 -15.07
C ALA A 46 -17.43 -22.03 -15.98
N LYS A 47 -18.61 -21.41 -15.82
CA LYS A 47 -19.17 -20.52 -16.87
C LYS A 47 -19.70 -19.16 -16.41
N ILE A 48 -19.50 -18.74 -15.16
CA ILE A 48 -20.05 -17.47 -14.67
C ILE A 48 -19.16 -16.81 -13.60
N SER A 49 -19.07 -15.47 -13.62
CA SER A 49 -18.31 -14.71 -12.63
C SER A 49 -19.06 -14.61 -11.30
N GLU A 50 -18.32 -14.52 -10.19
CA GLU A 50 -18.91 -14.39 -8.86
C GLU A 50 -19.75 -13.11 -8.68
N GLN A 51 -19.35 -12.02 -9.35
CA GLN A 51 -20.10 -10.78 -9.37
C GLN A 51 -21.47 -10.97 -10.04
N GLU A 52 -21.51 -11.65 -11.18
CA GLU A 52 -22.77 -11.92 -11.89
C GLU A 52 -23.69 -12.86 -11.09
N VAL A 53 -23.11 -13.89 -10.45
CA VAL A 53 -23.83 -14.79 -9.54
C VAL A 53 -24.46 -14.01 -8.39
N SER A 54 -23.67 -13.16 -7.73
CA SER A 54 -24.11 -12.39 -6.57
C SER A 54 -25.21 -11.41 -6.96
N SER A 55 -25.07 -10.66 -8.04
CA SER A 55 -26.10 -9.72 -8.51
C SER A 55 -27.40 -10.41 -8.88
N ARG A 56 -27.36 -11.55 -9.59
CA ARG A 56 -28.59 -12.27 -9.96
C ARG A 56 -29.28 -12.91 -8.77
N LEU A 57 -28.53 -13.59 -7.89
CA LEU A 57 -29.11 -14.20 -6.70
C LEU A 57 -29.66 -13.15 -5.73
N GLN A 58 -28.98 -12.01 -5.58
CA GLN A 58 -29.48 -10.88 -4.76
C GLN A 58 -30.82 -10.36 -5.25
N ASN A 59 -31.05 -10.29 -6.56
CA ASN A 59 -32.34 -9.87 -7.13
C ASN A 59 -33.49 -10.87 -6.89
N LEU A 60 -33.17 -12.10 -6.49
CA LEU A 60 -34.15 -13.14 -6.15
C LEU A 60 -34.43 -13.23 -4.63
N LEU A 61 -33.69 -12.45 -3.81
CA LEU A 61 -33.89 -12.41 -2.37
C LEU A 61 -35.13 -11.61 -2.01
N LEU A 62 -35.86 -12.06 -0.99
CA LEU A 62 -36.85 -11.22 -0.33
C LEU A 62 -36.15 -10.19 0.55
N SER A 63 -36.83 -9.08 0.86
CA SER A 63 -36.28 -8.03 1.72
C SER A 63 -35.83 -8.62 3.08
N GLY A 64 -34.54 -8.48 3.39
CA GLY A 64 -33.92 -8.98 4.63
C GLY A 64 -33.16 -10.30 4.52
N ASP A 65 -33.40 -11.10 3.47
CA ASP A 65 -32.67 -12.35 3.26
C ASP A 65 -31.20 -12.07 2.89
N LYS A 66 -30.28 -12.98 3.25
CA LYS A 66 -28.83 -12.82 3.04
C LYS A 66 -28.27 -13.93 2.17
N LEU A 67 -27.48 -13.55 1.16
CA LEU A 67 -26.70 -14.48 0.35
C LEU A 67 -25.29 -14.65 0.93
N VAL A 68 -24.86 -15.90 1.12
CA VAL A 68 -23.52 -16.25 1.61
C VAL A 68 -22.88 -17.24 0.65
N LYS A 69 -21.64 -16.99 0.23
CA LYS A 69 -20.87 -17.98 -0.54
C LYS A 69 -20.31 -19.03 0.41
N ALA A 70 -20.60 -20.30 0.12
CA ALA A 70 -20.24 -21.46 0.94
C ALA A 70 -19.17 -22.36 0.31
N GLY A 71 -18.83 -22.13 -0.95
CA GLY A 71 -17.82 -22.87 -1.68
C GLY A 71 -17.65 -22.34 -3.10
N LYS A 72 -16.80 -22.96 -3.91
CA LYS A 72 -16.51 -22.52 -5.29
C LYS A 72 -17.76 -22.43 -6.18
N SER A 73 -18.74 -23.31 -5.96
CA SER A 73 -20.00 -23.37 -6.73
C SER A 73 -21.22 -23.53 -5.84
N VAL A 74 -21.10 -23.17 -4.55
CA VAL A 74 -22.14 -23.36 -3.53
C VAL A 74 -22.45 -22.02 -2.89
N TYR A 75 -23.72 -21.62 -2.94
CA TYR A 75 -24.23 -20.41 -2.32
C TYR A 75 -25.39 -20.75 -1.38
N VAL A 76 -25.49 -20.06 -0.26
CA VAL A 76 -26.53 -20.24 0.75
C VAL A 76 -27.38 -18.99 0.81
N ILE A 77 -28.70 -19.18 0.73
CA ILE A 77 -29.68 -18.13 0.97
C ILE A 77 -30.20 -18.33 2.39
N ASN A 78 -29.89 -17.37 3.27
CA ASN A 78 -30.40 -17.31 4.64
C ASN A 78 -31.68 -16.48 4.66
N PHE A 79 -32.76 -17.08 5.14
CA PHE A 79 -34.05 -16.43 5.29
C PHE A 79 -34.10 -15.59 6.55
N THR A 80 -34.81 -14.47 6.47
CA THR A 80 -35.04 -13.57 7.61
C THR A 80 -35.83 -14.25 8.74
N GLN A 81 -36.69 -15.22 8.40
CA GLN A 81 -37.45 -16.04 9.34
C GLN A 81 -37.52 -17.50 8.82
N SER A 82 -37.61 -18.46 9.74
CA SER A 82 -37.82 -19.88 9.40
C SER A 82 -39.15 -20.07 8.66
N ARG A 83 -39.16 -20.93 7.63
CA ARG A 83 -40.30 -21.21 6.76
C ARG A 83 -40.81 -22.64 6.93
N GLN A 84 -42.06 -22.92 6.56
CA GLN A 84 -42.53 -24.30 6.54
C GLN A 84 -41.89 -25.08 5.38
N PRO A 85 -41.69 -26.41 5.48
CA PRO A 85 -41.07 -27.20 4.41
C PRO A 85 -41.71 -27.04 3.01
N ALA A 86 -43.04 -26.87 2.95
CA ALA A 86 -43.78 -26.62 1.72
C ALA A 86 -43.44 -25.25 1.08
N ASP A 87 -43.23 -24.22 1.91
CA ASP A 87 -42.84 -22.89 1.46
C ASP A 87 -41.41 -22.87 0.94
N ILE A 88 -40.52 -23.63 1.59
CA ILE A 88 -39.13 -23.81 1.15
C ILE A 88 -39.10 -24.46 -0.23
N SER A 89 -39.86 -25.54 -0.41
CA SER A 89 -39.95 -26.24 -1.71
C SER A 89 -40.46 -25.31 -2.81
N THR A 90 -41.48 -24.51 -2.51
CA THR A 90 -42.02 -23.50 -3.44
C THR A 90 -41.00 -22.42 -3.77
N TYR A 91 -40.24 -21.95 -2.78
CA TYR A 91 -39.19 -20.94 -2.98
C TYR A 91 -37.99 -21.49 -3.77
N MET A 92 -37.59 -22.74 -3.54
CA MET A 92 -36.56 -23.40 -4.36
C MET A 92 -37.00 -23.43 -5.84
N GLU A 93 -38.25 -23.78 -6.12
CA GLU A 93 -38.79 -23.75 -7.48
C GLU A 93 -38.82 -22.33 -8.09
N SER A 94 -39.12 -21.29 -7.30
CA SER A 94 -39.10 -19.91 -7.81
C SER A 94 -37.69 -19.42 -8.12
N VAL A 95 -36.69 -19.77 -7.29
CA VAL A 95 -35.28 -19.41 -7.53
C VAL A 95 -34.73 -20.14 -8.77
N LYS A 96 -35.19 -21.37 -9.03
CA LYS A 96 -34.78 -22.15 -10.22
C LYS A 96 -35.34 -21.60 -11.53
N ARG A 97 -36.53 -20.96 -11.52
CA ARG A 97 -37.17 -20.43 -12.74
C ARG A 97 -36.44 -19.18 -13.26
N GLY A 98 -35.66 -19.37 -14.33
CA GLY A 98 -35.08 -18.26 -15.11
C GLY A 98 -33.56 -18.16 -15.09
N TRP A 99 -32.86 -19.12 -14.48
CA TRP A 99 -31.39 -19.11 -14.45
C TRP A 99 -30.78 -20.47 -14.80
N SER A 100 -30.32 -20.62 -16.04
CA SER A 100 -29.79 -21.87 -16.61
C SER A 100 -28.45 -22.34 -16.00
N TYR A 101 -27.79 -21.50 -15.19
CA TYR A 101 -26.51 -21.82 -14.56
C TYR A 101 -26.67 -22.55 -13.21
N ILE A 102 -27.88 -22.60 -12.65
CA ILE A 102 -28.19 -23.44 -11.48
C ILE A 102 -28.18 -24.90 -11.93
N LYS A 103 -27.32 -25.70 -11.31
CA LYS A 103 -27.33 -27.17 -11.47
C LYS A 103 -28.50 -27.76 -10.69
N PHE A 104 -28.59 -27.46 -9.40
CA PHE A 104 -29.77 -27.73 -8.58
C PHE A 104 -29.80 -26.85 -7.32
N ILE A 105 -30.92 -26.90 -6.61
CA ILE A 105 -31.10 -26.28 -5.32
C ILE A 105 -31.44 -27.39 -4.35
N THR A 106 -30.83 -27.38 -3.17
CA THR A 106 -30.97 -28.44 -2.17
C THR A 106 -31.28 -27.84 -0.79
N PRO A 107 -31.99 -28.57 0.08
CA PRO A 107 -32.09 -28.20 1.48
C PRO A 107 -30.71 -28.17 2.16
N VAL A 108 -30.59 -27.35 3.21
CA VAL A 108 -29.47 -27.38 4.15
C VAL A 108 -29.91 -28.17 5.37
N TYR A 109 -29.01 -28.91 6.02
CA TYR A 109 -29.33 -29.75 7.16
C TYR A 109 -28.52 -29.33 8.39
N PHE A 110 -29.03 -29.67 9.58
CA PHE A 110 -28.24 -29.61 10.81
C PHE A 110 -27.21 -30.74 10.84
N GLY A 111 -26.01 -30.45 11.37
CA GLY A 111 -25.09 -31.47 11.87
C GLY A 111 -25.51 -31.96 13.26
N THR A 112 -24.66 -32.77 13.91
CA THR A 112 -24.94 -33.28 15.28
C THR A 112 -25.09 -32.15 16.29
N SER A 113 -24.29 -31.08 16.16
CA SER A 113 -24.54 -29.81 16.83
C SER A 113 -25.49 -28.96 15.99
N LYS A 114 -26.47 -28.32 16.63
CA LYS A 114 -27.38 -27.38 15.95
C LYS A 114 -26.67 -26.14 15.38
N SER A 115 -25.47 -25.84 15.87
CA SER A 115 -24.62 -24.77 15.34
C SER A 115 -23.91 -25.14 14.03
N VAL A 116 -23.79 -26.43 13.73
CA VAL A 116 -23.17 -26.91 12.49
C VAL A 116 -24.25 -27.08 11.42
N THR A 117 -24.00 -26.54 10.24
CA THR A 117 -24.81 -26.80 9.04
C THR A 117 -24.04 -27.61 8.03
N GLN A 118 -24.77 -28.41 7.24
CA GLN A 118 -24.20 -29.26 6.21
C GLN A 118 -25.08 -29.23 4.95
N ILE A 119 -24.44 -29.16 3.79
CA ILE A 119 -25.06 -29.03 2.47
C ILE A 119 -24.58 -30.18 1.59
N PRO A 120 -25.47 -31.08 1.10
CA PRO A 120 -25.03 -32.12 0.19
C PRO A 120 -24.62 -31.50 -1.14
N THR A 121 -23.46 -31.91 -1.66
CA THR A 121 -22.97 -31.48 -2.97
C THR A 121 -23.55 -32.34 -4.08
N ASP A 122 -23.00 -32.25 -5.29
CA ASP A 122 -23.28 -33.14 -6.42
C ASP A 122 -22.34 -34.36 -6.45
N ARG A 123 -21.59 -34.58 -5.37
CA ARG A 123 -20.57 -35.61 -5.25
C ARG A 123 -20.90 -36.62 -4.16
N ILE A 124 -20.31 -37.79 -4.31
CA ILE A 124 -20.26 -38.84 -3.30
C ILE A 124 -18.83 -39.36 -3.16
N LEU A 125 -18.55 -39.86 -1.98
CA LEU A 125 -17.31 -40.54 -1.62
C LEU A 125 -17.61 -42.03 -1.52
N VAL A 126 -16.92 -42.85 -2.31
CA VAL A 126 -17.17 -44.29 -2.33
C VAL A 126 -15.89 -45.09 -2.15
N LYS A 127 -16.03 -46.26 -1.52
CA LYS A 127 -14.97 -47.29 -1.44
C LYS A 127 -15.55 -48.63 -1.82
N LEU A 128 -14.85 -49.39 -2.65
CA LEU A 128 -15.29 -50.73 -3.07
C LEU A 128 -15.10 -51.74 -1.93
N LYS A 129 -15.97 -52.75 -1.83
CA LYS A 129 -15.76 -53.88 -0.90
C LYS A 129 -14.51 -54.71 -1.23
N SER A 130 -14.06 -54.66 -2.47
CA SER A 130 -12.85 -55.36 -2.93
C SER A 130 -12.13 -54.57 -4.01
N ASN A 131 -10.82 -54.36 -3.85
CA ASN A 131 -9.95 -53.69 -4.82
C ASN A 131 -9.79 -54.48 -6.14
N ARG A 132 -10.31 -55.71 -6.24
CA ARG A 132 -10.33 -56.49 -7.49
C ARG A 132 -11.48 -56.09 -8.43
N ASP A 133 -12.44 -55.30 -7.93
CA ASP A 133 -13.67 -54.92 -8.63
C ASP A 133 -13.60 -53.51 -9.25
N VAL A 134 -12.41 -52.97 -9.51
CA VAL A 134 -12.24 -51.60 -10.04
C VAL A 134 -12.96 -51.40 -11.37
N GLU A 135 -13.11 -52.42 -12.22
CA GLU A 135 -13.92 -52.29 -13.45
C GLU A 135 -15.44 -52.13 -13.19
N LYS A 136 -15.93 -52.54 -12.02
CA LYS A 136 -17.32 -52.29 -11.60
C LYS A 136 -17.58 -50.82 -11.32
N ILE A 137 -16.59 -50.08 -10.78
CA ILE A 137 -16.78 -48.64 -10.55
C ILE A 137 -16.94 -47.89 -11.88
N LYS A 138 -16.07 -48.18 -12.86
CA LYS A 138 -16.11 -47.53 -14.17
C LYS A 138 -17.44 -47.81 -14.90
N SER A 139 -17.85 -49.08 -14.94
CA SER A 139 -19.10 -49.49 -15.59
C SER A 139 -20.35 -48.98 -14.88
N PHE A 140 -20.40 -49.04 -13.54
CA PHE A 140 -21.54 -48.54 -12.77
C PHE A 140 -21.63 -47.01 -12.81
N THR A 141 -20.51 -46.30 -12.73
CA THR A 141 -20.46 -44.84 -12.88
C THR A 141 -20.89 -44.39 -14.28
N ALA A 142 -20.44 -45.08 -15.33
CA ALA A 142 -20.86 -44.80 -16.71
C ALA A 142 -22.36 -45.06 -16.91
N THR A 143 -22.90 -46.17 -16.37
CA THR A 143 -24.33 -46.53 -16.48
C THR A 143 -25.24 -45.50 -15.78
N ASN A 144 -24.73 -44.83 -14.75
CA ASN A 144 -25.47 -43.83 -13.98
C ASN A 144 -25.16 -42.39 -14.40
N ASP A 145 -24.55 -42.16 -15.56
CA ASP A 145 -24.22 -40.83 -16.09
C ASP A 145 -23.42 -39.94 -15.11
N CYS A 146 -22.56 -40.56 -14.32
CA CYS A 146 -21.66 -39.89 -13.39
C CYS A 146 -20.23 -39.86 -13.95
N VAL A 147 -19.34 -39.14 -13.28
CA VAL A 147 -17.91 -39.02 -13.62
C VAL A 147 -17.07 -39.30 -12.37
N ILE A 148 -15.94 -39.96 -12.55
CA ILE A 148 -14.93 -40.14 -11.49
C ILE A 148 -14.01 -38.91 -11.53
N GLU A 149 -14.01 -38.11 -10.47
CA GLU A 149 -13.20 -36.88 -10.39
C GLU A 149 -11.79 -37.12 -9.84
N GLY A 150 -11.62 -38.15 -9.02
CA GLY A 150 -10.34 -38.43 -8.36
C GLY A 150 -10.42 -39.60 -7.38
N GLN A 151 -9.31 -39.81 -6.68
CA GLN A 151 -9.14 -40.85 -5.67
C GLN A 151 -8.64 -40.27 -4.34
N PHE A 152 -8.86 -40.99 -3.25
CA PHE A 152 -8.37 -40.67 -1.91
C PHE A 152 -8.03 -41.95 -1.14
N GLY A 153 -7.47 -41.83 0.08
CA GLY A 153 -7.18 -42.98 0.94
C GLY A 153 -6.20 -43.99 0.34
N GLU A 154 -5.03 -43.51 -0.13
CA GLU A 154 -4.02 -44.36 -0.80
C GLU A 154 -4.51 -45.09 -2.06
N GLY A 155 -5.58 -44.58 -2.69
CA GLY A 155 -6.10 -45.08 -3.96
C GLY A 155 -7.24 -46.10 -3.85
N ASP A 156 -7.74 -46.37 -2.63
CA ASP A 156 -8.89 -47.27 -2.42
C ASP A 156 -10.25 -46.57 -2.33
N GLY A 157 -10.26 -45.23 -2.18
CA GLY A 157 -11.44 -44.37 -2.23
C GLY A 157 -11.55 -43.61 -3.55
N PHE A 158 -12.78 -43.32 -3.98
CA PHE A 158 -13.09 -42.61 -5.22
C PHE A 158 -14.10 -41.48 -5.00
N ILE A 159 -13.88 -40.36 -5.67
CA ILE A 159 -14.78 -39.21 -5.71
C ILE A 159 -15.59 -39.31 -6.99
N ILE A 160 -16.92 -39.39 -6.86
CA ILE A 160 -17.84 -39.50 -7.99
C ILE A 160 -18.79 -38.31 -7.99
N SER A 161 -18.99 -37.69 -9.14
CA SER A 161 -19.92 -36.57 -9.30
C SER A 161 -20.89 -36.78 -10.47
N THR A 162 -21.99 -36.03 -10.49
CA THR A 162 -22.88 -36.01 -11.67
C THR A 162 -22.32 -35.15 -12.79
N LYS A 163 -22.62 -35.50 -14.05
CA LYS A 163 -22.29 -34.67 -15.23
C LYS A 163 -23.02 -33.30 -15.20
N GLU A 164 -22.56 -32.38 -16.04
CA GLU A 164 -23.22 -31.07 -16.24
C GLU A 164 -24.69 -31.27 -16.67
N GLY A 165 -25.62 -30.55 -16.02
CA GLY A 165 -27.06 -30.63 -16.30
C GLY A 165 -27.85 -31.68 -15.50
N ASP A 166 -27.19 -32.55 -14.75
CA ASP A 166 -27.86 -33.49 -13.86
C ASP A 166 -28.12 -32.87 -12.48
N ALA A 167 -29.39 -32.91 -12.04
CA ALA A 167 -29.87 -32.26 -10.83
C ALA A 167 -29.83 -33.15 -9.57
N ARG A 168 -29.34 -34.39 -9.65
CA ARG A 168 -29.21 -35.28 -8.47
C ARG A 168 -28.11 -34.76 -7.54
N ASN A 169 -28.45 -34.67 -6.24
CA ASN A 169 -27.49 -34.35 -5.19
C ASN A 169 -26.84 -35.62 -4.60
N GLY A 170 -25.84 -35.44 -3.75
CA GLY A 170 -25.07 -36.51 -3.12
C GLY A 170 -25.90 -37.44 -2.24
N LEU A 171 -27.05 -37.00 -1.69
CA LEU A 171 -27.93 -37.89 -0.92
C LEU A 171 -28.58 -38.95 -1.81
N VAL A 172 -29.11 -38.52 -2.96
CA VAL A 172 -29.72 -39.45 -3.94
C VAL A 172 -28.66 -40.38 -4.53
N LEU A 173 -27.49 -39.85 -4.86
CA LEU A 173 -26.39 -40.63 -5.42
C LEU A 173 -25.83 -41.64 -4.41
N SER A 174 -25.66 -41.24 -3.15
CA SER A 174 -25.06 -42.12 -2.13
C SER A 174 -25.98 -43.30 -1.83
N ASP A 175 -27.29 -43.08 -1.74
CA ASP A 175 -28.26 -44.17 -1.58
C ASP A 175 -28.28 -45.12 -2.79
N LEU A 176 -28.22 -44.59 -4.01
CA LEU A 176 -28.15 -45.36 -5.25
C LEU A 176 -26.89 -46.24 -5.30
N TYR A 177 -25.72 -45.68 -4.99
CA TYR A 177 -24.46 -46.41 -5.01
C TYR A 177 -24.39 -47.42 -3.87
N TYR A 178 -24.81 -47.03 -2.67
CA TYR A 178 -24.83 -47.93 -1.51
C TYR A 178 -25.75 -49.14 -1.76
N SER A 179 -26.94 -48.90 -2.33
CA SER A 179 -27.94 -49.93 -2.63
C SER A 179 -27.52 -50.91 -3.74
N SER A 180 -26.50 -50.59 -4.54
CA SER A 180 -25.93 -51.51 -5.53
C SER A 180 -25.26 -52.74 -4.87
N GLY A 181 -24.84 -52.61 -3.61
CA GLY A 181 -24.14 -53.65 -2.88
C GLY A 181 -22.65 -53.80 -3.22
N TYR A 182 -22.11 -53.04 -4.17
CA TYR A 182 -20.69 -53.12 -4.58
C TYR A 182 -19.72 -52.39 -3.64
N PHE A 183 -20.22 -51.39 -2.93
CA PHE A 183 -19.40 -50.46 -2.15
C PHE A 183 -19.44 -50.81 -0.66
N GLU A 184 -18.28 -50.69 0.00
CA GLU A 184 -18.15 -50.78 1.45
C GLU A 184 -18.88 -49.60 2.11
N TYR A 185 -18.65 -48.41 1.57
CA TYR A 185 -19.46 -47.23 1.83
C TYR A 185 -19.66 -46.43 0.55
N ALA A 186 -20.79 -45.73 0.48
CA ALA A 186 -21.06 -44.69 -0.49
C ALA A 186 -21.80 -43.60 0.26
N GLU A 187 -21.12 -42.47 0.48
CA GLU A 187 -21.55 -41.42 1.38
C GLU A 187 -21.62 -40.08 0.62
N PRO A 188 -22.58 -39.21 0.94
CA PRO A 188 -22.67 -37.87 0.35
C PRO A 188 -21.45 -37.05 0.75
N ASP A 189 -20.90 -36.30 -0.20
CA ASP A 189 -19.97 -35.23 0.10
C ASP A 189 -20.76 -34.01 0.61
N PHE A 190 -20.33 -33.44 1.73
CA PHE A 190 -20.98 -32.31 2.38
C PHE A 190 -20.07 -31.08 2.40
N VAL A 191 -20.65 -29.92 2.10
CA VAL A 191 -20.05 -28.62 2.43
C VAL A 191 -20.59 -28.16 3.77
N PHE A 192 -19.70 -27.68 4.64
CA PHE A 192 -20.03 -27.10 5.95
C PHE A 192 -19.87 -25.57 5.88
N PRO A 193 -20.94 -24.82 5.52
CA PRO A 193 -20.85 -23.42 5.10
C PRO A 193 -20.63 -22.44 6.27
N GLU A 194 -20.95 -22.86 7.49
CA GLU A 194 -20.86 -22.06 8.70
C GLU A 194 -19.73 -22.67 9.52
N ARG A 195 -18.59 -21.98 9.56
CA ARG A 195 -17.34 -22.37 10.23
C ARG A 195 -17.63 -23.35 11.37
N CYS A 196 -17.24 -24.61 11.23
CA CYS A 196 -17.38 -25.65 12.26
C CYS A 196 -16.41 -25.44 13.44
N LEU A 197 -16.11 -24.18 13.75
CA LEU A 197 -15.23 -23.74 14.81
C LEU A 197 -16.14 -23.28 15.97
N LEU A 198 -15.85 -23.77 17.17
CA LEU A 198 -16.47 -23.27 18.39
C LEU A 198 -15.96 -21.84 18.57
N LEU A 199 -16.79 -20.82 18.32
CA LEU A 199 -16.41 -19.44 18.64
C LEU A 199 -16.29 -19.32 20.17
N SER A 200 -15.05 -19.20 20.65
CA SER A 200 -14.74 -19.08 22.08
C SER A 200 -14.99 -17.66 22.57
N VAL A 201 -16.26 -17.29 22.77
CA VAL A 201 -16.62 -16.05 23.48
C VAL A 201 -16.72 -16.37 24.97
N PRO A 202 -15.87 -15.78 25.83
CA PRO A 202 -15.91 -16.01 27.27
C PRO A 202 -17.27 -15.67 27.90
N ASN A 203 -17.69 -16.45 28.90
CA ASN A 203 -18.91 -16.18 29.68
C ASN A 203 -18.68 -15.24 30.88
N ASP A 204 -17.44 -14.78 31.05
CA ASP A 204 -16.97 -14.01 32.20
C ASP A 204 -17.56 -12.58 32.19
N PRO A 205 -18.15 -12.10 33.31
CA PRO A 205 -18.93 -10.86 33.32
C PRO A 205 -18.18 -9.58 32.92
N MET A 206 -16.87 -9.50 33.12
CA MET A 206 -16.05 -8.34 32.74
C MET A 206 -15.39 -8.48 31.36
N TYR A 207 -15.53 -9.62 30.67
CA TYR A 207 -15.03 -9.77 29.30
C TYR A 207 -15.46 -8.64 28.34
N PRO A 208 -16.71 -8.13 28.36
CA PRO A 208 -17.14 -7.05 27.47
C PRO A 208 -16.33 -5.75 27.61
N ILE A 209 -15.67 -5.51 28.76
CA ILE A 209 -14.81 -4.34 28.98
C ILE A 209 -13.32 -4.62 28.74
N GLN A 210 -12.93 -5.88 28.51
CA GLN A 210 -11.55 -6.28 28.18
C GLN A 210 -11.20 -6.00 26.72
N TRP A 211 -11.10 -4.71 26.38
CA TRP A 211 -10.82 -4.26 25.02
C TRP A 211 -9.52 -4.81 24.43
N ALA A 212 -8.52 -5.10 25.27
CA ALA A 212 -7.25 -5.69 24.86
C ALA A 212 -7.43 -7.05 24.15
N LEU A 213 -8.45 -7.81 24.55
CA LEU A 213 -8.80 -9.12 23.98
C LEU A 213 -9.74 -8.96 22.78
N LYS A 214 -10.73 -8.06 22.91
CA LYS A 214 -11.69 -7.71 21.88
C LYS A 214 -12.13 -6.26 22.00
N ASN A 215 -11.66 -5.40 21.08
CA ASN A 215 -12.13 -4.05 20.94
C ASN A 215 -13.31 -4.05 19.96
N SER A 216 -14.51 -3.80 20.47
CA SER A 216 -15.76 -3.70 19.71
C SER A 216 -16.20 -2.24 19.54
N GLY A 217 -15.35 -1.28 19.90
CA GLY A 217 -15.71 0.14 20.01
C GLY A 217 -16.43 0.49 21.31
N GLN A 218 -16.23 -0.32 22.35
CA GLN A 218 -16.81 -0.09 23.68
C GLN A 218 -16.18 1.12 24.37
N LEU A 219 -16.86 1.65 25.40
CA LEU A 219 -16.31 2.68 26.27
C LEU A 219 -15.25 2.07 27.19
N ILE A 220 -14.07 2.67 27.24
CA ILE A 220 -12.89 2.18 27.97
C ILE A 220 -12.46 3.24 28.96
N GLN A 221 -12.25 2.86 30.21
CA GLN A 221 -11.67 3.73 31.22
C GLN A 221 -10.18 3.88 30.97
N THR A 222 -9.71 5.12 30.84
CA THR A 222 -8.29 5.41 30.59
C THR A 222 -7.68 6.26 31.71
N GLY A 223 -8.48 6.98 32.49
CA GLY A 223 -7.98 7.85 33.56
C GLY A 223 -7.75 7.21 34.93
N SER A 224 -6.77 7.71 35.68
CA SER A 224 -6.59 7.40 37.10
C SER A 224 -7.46 8.30 37.99
N PRO A 225 -8.20 7.76 38.97
CA PRO A 225 -8.96 8.56 39.94
C PRO A 225 -8.08 9.33 40.94
N PHE A 226 -6.77 9.07 40.98
CA PHE A 226 -5.82 9.69 41.93
C PHE A 226 -5.14 10.96 41.41
N LEU A 227 -5.33 11.35 40.15
CA LEU A 227 -4.71 12.54 39.57
C LEU A 227 -5.68 13.72 39.52
N ILE A 228 -5.33 14.80 40.24
CA ILE A 228 -6.20 15.94 40.56
C ILE A 228 -6.50 16.86 39.36
N TYR A 229 -5.85 16.67 38.19
CA TYR A 229 -6.07 17.51 37.01
C TYR A 229 -6.20 16.70 35.71
N GLY A 230 -7.44 16.52 35.25
CA GLY A 230 -7.77 16.30 33.82
C GLY A 230 -7.63 14.89 33.25
N ASP A 231 -7.14 13.91 34.03
CA ASP A 231 -6.84 12.54 33.55
C ASP A 231 -8.01 11.56 33.64
N ALA A 232 -8.95 11.75 34.58
CA ALA A 232 -10.16 10.92 34.71
C ALA A 232 -11.03 11.00 33.45
N SER A 233 -10.80 10.05 32.54
CA SER A 233 -11.39 10.05 31.21
C SER A 233 -11.79 8.64 30.78
N SER A 234 -12.76 8.61 29.89
CA SER A 234 -13.20 7.42 29.18
C SER A 234 -13.17 7.72 27.69
N VAL A 235 -12.85 6.72 26.88
CA VAL A 235 -12.79 6.84 25.42
C VAL A 235 -13.49 5.67 24.76
N ASN A 236 -14.10 5.90 23.60
CA ASN A 236 -14.58 4.76 22.82
C ASN A 236 -13.38 4.11 22.12
N GLY A 237 -13.27 2.78 22.21
CA GLY A 237 -12.28 2.04 21.43
C GLY A 237 -12.51 2.15 19.92
N ILE A 238 -11.55 1.70 19.14
CA ILE A 238 -11.71 1.46 17.70
C ILE A 238 -11.86 -0.04 17.48
N PRO A 239 -12.94 -0.51 16.84
CA PRO A 239 -13.07 -1.93 16.55
C PRO A 239 -11.84 -2.51 15.84
N GLY A 240 -11.28 -3.61 16.37
CA GLY A 240 -10.05 -4.24 15.87
C GLY A 240 -8.75 -3.57 16.33
N ALA A 241 -8.83 -2.52 17.15
CA ALA A 241 -7.69 -1.98 17.91
C ALA A 241 -7.41 -2.85 19.16
N ASP A 242 -7.10 -4.14 18.97
CA ASP A 242 -6.89 -5.16 20.01
C ASP A 242 -5.84 -6.21 19.59
N MET A 243 -5.48 -7.14 20.46
CA MET A 243 -4.49 -8.19 20.16
C MET A 243 -5.04 -9.35 19.30
N ASN A 244 -6.29 -9.28 18.86
CA ASN A 244 -6.98 -10.34 18.12
C ASN A 244 -6.97 -11.70 18.86
N VAL A 245 -7.11 -11.68 20.19
CA VAL A 245 -7.06 -12.87 21.06
C VAL A 245 -8.34 -13.70 20.95
N GLU A 246 -9.52 -13.07 20.84
CA GLU A 246 -10.79 -13.80 20.66
C GLU A 246 -10.72 -14.75 19.43
N SER A 247 -10.19 -14.26 18.31
CA SER A 247 -9.99 -15.08 17.11
C SER A 247 -8.88 -16.12 17.27
N ALA A 248 -7.93 -15.88 18.16
CA ALA A 248 -6.84 -16.81 18.48
C ALA A 248 -7.38 -18.03 19.25
N TRP A 249 -8.33 -17.83 20.17
CA TRP A 249 -8.94 -18.91 20.95
C TRP A 249 -9.75 -19.92 20.13
N ASP A 250 -10.07 -19.62 18.87
CA ASP A 250 -10.60 -20.60 17.92
C ASP A 250 -9.55 -21.68 17.56
N ILE A 251 -8.25 -21.42 17.78
CA ILE A 251 -7.14 -22.37 17.60
C ILE A 251 -6.82 -23.04 18.94
N THR A 252 -6.50 -22.26 19.98
CA THR A 252 -6.22 -22.76 21.33
C THR A 252 -6.36 -21.66 22.37
N THR A 253 -6.73 -22.03 23.60
CA THR A 253 -6.79 -21.17 24.78
C THR A 253 -5.54 -21.32 25.67
N GLY A 254 -4.55 -22.07 25.21
CA GLY A 254 -3.33 -22.41 25.95
C GLY A 254 -3.18 -23.91 26.16
N SER A 255 -2.14 -24.32 26.89
CA SER A 255 -1.86 -25.71 27.20
C SER A 255 -1.38 -25.84 28.64
N GLU A 256 -1.86 -26.87 29.35
CA GLU A 256 -1.40 -27.23 30.69
C GLU A 256 0.11 -27.52 30.76
N ASN A 257 0.75 -27.75 29.61
CA ASN A 257 2.19 -28.01 29.50
C ASN A 257 3.04 -26.76 29.28
N VAL A 258 2.43 -25.58 29.08
CA VAL A 258 3.14 -24.32 28.88
C VAL A 258 2.96 -23.44 30.11
N LYS A 259 4.03 -23.24 30.87
CA LYS A 259 4.00 -22.51 32.15
C LYS A 259 4.38 -21.05 31.97
N ILE A 260 3.61 -20.17 32.60
CA ILE A 260 3.88 -18.72 32.64
C ILE A 260 4.42 -18.37 34.03
N GLY A 261 5.62 -17.80 34.09
CA GLY A 261 6.21 -17.26 35.31
C GLY A 261 5.96 -15.76 35.40
N ILE A 262 5.36 -15.32 36.49
CA ILE A 262 5.20 -13.90 36.83
C ILE A 262 6.27 -13.54 37.85
N ILE A 263 7.30 -12.82 37.42
CA ILE A 263 8.39 -12.35 38.29
C ILE A 263 8.04 -10.93 38.75
N ASP A 264 7.49 -10.79 39.96
CA ASP A 264 6.86 -9.53 40.42
C ASP A 264 6.77 -9.46 41.97
N THR A 265 5.76 -8.79 42.54
CA THR A 265 5.49 -8.61 43.99
C THR A 265 4.87 -9.83 44.68
N GLY A 266 4.73 -10.96 43.99
CA GLY A 266 3.95 -12.12 44.43
C GLY A 266 2.59 -12.20 43.72
N ILE A 267 1.77 -13.20 44.05
CA ILE A 267 0.40 -13.35 43.50
C ILE A 267 -0.54 -13.74 44.63
N ASP A 268 -1.74 -13.17 44.67
CA ASP A 268 -2.85 -13.74 45.43
C ASP A 268 -3.30 -15.07 44.81
N SER A 269 -2.56 -16.13 45.15
CA SER A 269 -2.82 -17.50 44.67
C SER A 269 -4.18 -18.07 45.08
N LEU A 270 -4.92 -17.39 45.96
CA LEU A 270 -6.28 -17.75 46.39
C LEU A 270 -7.35 -16.93 45.68
N HIS A 271 -6.98 -16.03 44.77
CA HIS A 271 -7.93 -15.24 43.99
C HIS A 271 -8.92 -16.19 43.26
N PRO A 272 -10.25 -15.99 43.38
CA PRO A 272 -11.25 -16.89 42.80
C PRO A 272 -11.06 -17.12 41.30
N ASP A 273 -10.69 -16.07 40.57
CA ASP A 273 -10.48 -16.09 39.12
C ASP A 273 -9.15 -16.75 38.68
N LEU A 274 -8.35 -17.22 39.64
CA LEU A 274 -7.16 -18.05 39.41
C LEU A 274 -7.39 -19.50 39.88
N GLN A 275 -8.56 -19.81 40.46
CA GLN A 275 -8.84 -21.12 41.02
C GLN A 275 -9.34 -22.09 39.95
N MET A 276 -8.42 -22.86 39.40
CA MET A 276 -8.70 -24.10 38.66
C MET A 276 -7.64 -25.14 39.04
N SER A 277 -8.02 -26.42 39.07
CA SER A 277 -7.09 -27.49 39.44
C SER A 277 -5.88 -27.50 38.52
N GLY A 278 -4.67 -27.41 39.09
CA GLY A 278 -3.42 -27.38 38.34
C GLY A 278 -3.07 -26.03 37.69
N HIS A 279 -3.91 -25.00 37.87
CA HIS A 279 -3.73 -23.69 37.24
C HIS A 279 -2.67 -22.83 37.93
N ILE A 280 -2.70 -22.76 39.26
CA ILE A 280 -1.62 -22.14 40.03
C ILE A 280 -0.64 -23.23 40.47
N LEU A 281 0.59 -23.11 40.00
CA LEU A 281 1.71 -23.98 40.38
C LEU A 281 2.37 -23.49 41.68
N PRO A 282 3.09 -24.37 42.41
CA PRO A 282 3.92 -23.95 43.53
C PRO A 282 4.92 -22.86 43.13
N GLY A 283 4.77 -21.67 43.71
CA GLY A 283 5.64 -20.51 43.45
C GLY A 283 6.97 -20.54 44.20
N TYR A 284 7.68 -19.42 44.13
CA TYR A 284 8.93 -19.19 44.84
C TYR A 284 9.04 -17.74 45.31
N ASP A 285 9.37 -17.53 46.58
CA ASP A 285 9.71 -16.22 47.13
C ASP A 285 11.22 -16.02 47.05
N ALA A 286 11.70 -15.42 45.95
CA ALA A 286 13.12 -15.18 45.75
C ALA A 286 13.67 -14.11 46.69
N PHE A 287 12.82 -13.19 47.16
CA PHE A 287 13.18 -12.14 48.11
C PHE A 287 13.59 -12.74 49.46
N ASN A 288 12.77 -13.65 50.00
CA ASN A 288 13.04 -14.33 51.26
C ASN A 288 13.81 -15.66 51.11
N ASP A 289 14.03 -16.12 49.89
CA ASP A 289 14.61 -17.45 49.59
C ASP A 289 13.76 -18.62 50.13
N LEU A 290 12.44 -18.56 49.89
CA LEU A 290 11.47 -19.50 50.45
C LEU A 290 10.62 -20.18 49.36
N GLU A 291 10.32 -21.46 49.59
CA GLU A 291 9.40 -22.24 48.77
C GLU A 291 7.94 -21.80 48.98
N GLY A 292 7.17 -21.78 47.90
CA GLY A 292 5.76 -21.41 47.91
C GLY A 292 5.48 -20.05 47.27
N SER A 293 4.20 -19.80 46.98
CA SER A 293 3.75 -18.53 46.40
C SER A 293 3.66 -17.47 47.50
N ALA A 294 4.53 -16.46 47.45
CA ALA A 294 4.44 -15.32 48.35
C ALA A 294 3.09 -14.61 48.17
N ILE A 295 2.50 -14.17 49.29
CA ILE A 295 1.33 -13.29 49.26
C ILE A 295 1.75 -12.01 48.52
N ASP A 296 0.93 -11.58 47.58
CA ASP A 296 1.19 -10.35 46.86
C ASP A 296 1.18 -9.15 47.81
N VAL A 297 2.34 -8.52 47.97
CA VAL A 297 2.54 -7.36 48.85
C VAL A 297 2.17 -6.04 48.17
N GLY A 298 2.10 -6.01 46.84
CA GLY A 298 1.94 -4.77 46.06
C GLY A 298 0.75 -4.74 45.12
N ASN A 299 -0.06 -5.82 45.06
CA ASN A 299 -1.16 -6.05 44.11
C ASN A 299 -0.75 -6.16 42.63
N HIS A 300 0.42 -5.65 42.27
CA HIS A 300 0.92 -5.57 40.91
C HIS A 300 1.12 -6.95 40.27
N GLY A 301 1.69 -7.92 41.00
CA GLY A 301 1.86 -9.28 40.50
C GLY A 301 0.54 -10.04 40.30
N THR A 302 -0.47 -9.81 41.13
CA THR A 302 -1.84 -10.35 40.95
C THR A 302 -2.51 -9.78 39.70
N SER A 303 -2.41 -8.47 39.49
CA SER A 303 -2.92 -7.80 38.30
C SER A 303 -2.23 -8.27 37.01
N THR A 304 -0.92 -8.51 37.04
CA THR A 304 -0.19 -9.03 35.86
C THR A 304 -0.52 -10.50 35.59
N ALA A 305 -0.66 -11.34 36.62
CA ALA A 305 -1.10 -12.72 36.49
C ALA A 305 -2.49 -12.86 35.87
N GLY A 306 -3.42 -11.96 36.26
CA GLY A 306 -4.76 -11.88 35.69
C GLY A 306 -4.77 -11.70 34.18
N LEU A 307 -3.99 -10.74 33.68
CA LEU A 307 -3.89 -10.47 32.25
C LEU A 307 -3.27 -11.64 31.49
N ALA A 308 -2.23 -12.26 32.04
CA ALA A 308 -1.56 -13.38 31.39
C ALA A 308 -2.48 -14.62 31.28
N GLY A 309 -3.24 -14.94 32.33
CA GLY A 309 -3.99 -16.20 32.37
C GLY A 309 -5.03 -16.35 33.48
N ALA A 310 -5.84 -15.34 33.81
CA ALA A 310 -7.08 -15.57 34.57
C ALA A 310 -7.94 -16.67 33.90
N VAL A 311 -8.65 -17.46 34.71
CA VAL A 311 -9.41 -18.63 34.27
C VAL A 311 -10.63 -18.17 33.47
N MET A 312 -10.69 -18.58 32.21
CA MET A 312 -11.81 -18.29 31.32
C MET A 312 -13.00 -19.22 31.58
N ASN A 313 -14.20 -18.73 31.34
CA ASN A 313 -15.47 -19.46 31.36
C ASN A 313 -15.91 -19.99 32.73
N ASN A 314 -15.45 -19.38 33.82
CA ASN A 314 -15.84 -19.76 35.18
C ASN A 314 -17.06 -18.97 35.71
N GLY A 315 -17.56 -17.99 34.93
CA GLY A 315 -18.73 -17.19 35.24
C GLY A 315 -18.47 -16.06 36.24
N ILE A 316 -17.21 -15.71 36.52
CA ILE A 316 -16.79 -14.59 37.37
C ILE A 316 -15.74 -13.75 36.64
N GLY A 317 -15.53 -12.51 37.08
CA GLY A 317 -14.35 -11.76 36.70
C GLY A 317 -14.08 -11.61 35.20
N ILE A 318 -12.83 -11.88 34.83
CA ILE A 318 -12.22 -11.63 33.53
C ILE A 318 -11.69 -12.93 32.90
N SER A 319 -11.32 -12.88 31.63
CA SER A 319 -10.48 -13.92 31.00
C SER A 319 -9.03 -13.43 30.86
N GLY A 320 -8.05 -14.27 31.18
CA GLY A 320 -6.66 -14.00 30.79
C GLY A 320 -6.43 -14.29 29.30
N VAL A 321 -5.29 -13.90 28.76
CA VAL A 321 -4.93 -14.17 27.35
C VAL A 321 -4.73 -15.67 27.09
N ALA A 322 -4.03 -16.37 27.99
CA ALA A 322 -3.77 -17.82 27.90
C ALA A 322 -4.38 -18.57 29.09
N PRO A 323 -5.73 -18.62 29.20
CA PRO A 323 -6.43 -19.10 30.39
C PRO A 323 -6.23 -20.59 30.68
N SER A 324 -5.67 -21.38 29.75
CA SER A 324 -5.37 -22.80 29.96
C SER A 324 -3.89 -23.08 30.30
N CYS A 325 -3.05 -22.04 30.38
CA CYS A 325 -1.64 -22.17 30.75
C CYS A 325 -1.46 -21.99 32.27
N PRO A 326 -0.74 -22.89 32.98
CA PRO A 326 -0.51 -22.73 34.40
C PRO A 326 0.41 -21.55 34.73
N ILE A 327 0.13 -20.88 35.84
CA ILE A 327 0.87 -19.71 36.31
C ILE A 327 1.73 -20.09 37.53
N MET A 328 2.97 -19.64 37.55
CA MET A 328 3.90 -19.75 38.67
C MET A 328 4.29 -18.36 39.17
N SER A 329 4.09 -18.09 40.46
CA SER A 329 4.51 -16.85 41.10
C SER A 329 6.00 -16.90 41.45
N ILE A 330 6.75 -15.86 41.09
CA ILE A 330 8.13 -15.65 41.55
C ILE A 330 8.21 -14.24 42.16
N CYS A 331 8.28 -14.16 43.50
CA CYS A 331 8.33 -12.87 44.18
C CYS A 331 9.77 -12.36 44.30
N ILE A 332 10.04 -11.14 43.85
CA ILE A 332 11.36 -10.49 43.92
C ILE A 332 11.37 -9.20 44.74
N PHE A 333 10.21 -8.71 45.17
CA PHE A 333 10.05 -7.42 45.84
C PHE A 333 9.52 -7.56 47.27
N ASP A 334 9.95 -6.67 48.15
CA ASP A 334 9.28 -6.43 49.43
C ASP A 334 8.06 -5.52 49.30
N ILE A 335 7.43 -5.21 50.43
CA ILE A 335 6.29 -4.29 50.54
C ILE A 335 6.56 -2.87 50.03
N ASN A 336 7.84 -2.47 49.93
CA ASN A 336 8.25 -1.17 49.43
C ASN A 336 8.65 -1.22 47.95
N GLY A 337 8.52 -2.37 47.27
CA GLY A 337 8.98 -2.54 45.90
C GLY A 337 10.51 -2.62 45.78
N SER A 338 11.23 -2.95 46.85
CA SER A 338 12.70 -3.02 46.86
C SER A 338 13.20 -4.43 46.55
N SER A 339 14.30 -4.52 45.80
CA SER A 339 14.98 -5.79 45.46
C SER A 339 16.51 -5.60 45.43
N SER A 340 17.25 -6.68 45.18
CA SER A 340 18.70 -6.66 44.98
C SER A 340 19.12 -7.54 43.82
N SER A 341 20.30 -7.27 43.23
CA SER A 341 20.78 -7.99 42.05
C SER A 341 20.91 -9.50 42.27
N ILE A 342 21.21 -9.95 43.49
CA ILE A 342 21.28 -11.38 43.83
C ILE A 342 19.88 -12.03 43.86
N ILE A 343 18.86 -11.31 44.35
CA ILE A 343 17.47 -11.77 44.35
C ILE A 343 16.98 -11.92 42.91
N ILE A 344 17.24 -10.91 42.08
CA ILE A 344 16.86 -10.91 40.65
C ILE A 344 17.54 -12.07 39.91
N ALA A 345 18.87 -12.22 40.04
CA ALA A 345 19.59 -13.31 39.38
C ALA A 345 19.07 -14.69 39.81
N ARG A 346 18.82 -14.88 41.11
CA ARG A 346 18.24 -16.11 41.65
C ARG A 346 16.85 -16.40 41.08
N ALA A 347 16.01 -15.39 40.90
CA ALA A 347 14.68 -15.56 40.34
C ALA A 347 14.72 -16.15 38.92
N PHE A 348 15.59 -15.63 38.04
CA PHE A 348 15.78 -16.17 36.69
C PHE A 348 16.37 -17.58 36.67
N ASP A 349 17.34 -17.85 37.54
CA ASP A 349 17.89 -19.21 37.68
C ASP A 349 16.83 -20.20 38.18
N THR A 350 16.01 -19.82 39.16
CA THR A 350 14.89 -20.65 39.64
C THR A 350 13.87 -20.89 38.54
N ALA A 351 13.49 -19.85 37.78
CA ALA A 351 12.57 -19.97 36.66
C ALA A 351 13.06 -20.98 35.61
N ARG A 352 14.35 -20.91 35.26
CA ARG A 352 15.02 -21.85 34.36
C ARG A 352 14.98 -23.28 34.89
N VAL A 353 15.36 -23.48 36.16
CA VAL A 353 15.43 -24.81 36.78
C VAL A 353 14.05 -25.45 36.95
N ARG A 354 13.01 -24.66 37.23
CA ARG A 354 11.62 -25.14 37.35
C ARG A 354 10.94 -25.39 36.00
N GLY A 355 11.67 -25.15 34.91
CA GLY A 355 11.19 -25.37 33.55
C GLY A 355 9.96 -24.52 33.26
N ILE A 356 10.02 -23.23 33.59
CA ILE A 356 9.04 -22.24 33.14
C ILE A 356 9.31 -21.91 31.68
N ASP A 357 8.25 -21.78 30.89
CA ASP A 357 8.35 -21.59 29.45
C ASP A 357 8.40 -20.12 29.04
N VAL A 358 7.52 -19.31 29.65
CA VAL A 358 7.38 -17.87 29.37
C VAL A 358 7.56 -17.07 30.66
N LEU A 359 8.37 -16.01 30.64
CA LEU A 359 8.61 -15.14 31.79
C LEU A 359 8.08 -13.74 31.51
N SER A 360 7.16 -13.26 32.36
CA SER A 360 6.61 -11.91 32.33
C SER A 360 7.28 -11.06 33.42
N ASN A 361 7.87 -9.94 33.02
CA ASN A 361 8.62 -9.05 33.90
C ASN A 361 8.15 -7.60 33.71
N SER A 362 7.19 -7.19 34.55
CA SER A 362 6.58 -5.85 34.50
C SER A 362 7.33 -4.86 35.40
N TRP A 363 8.66 -4.90 35.38
CA TRP A 363 9.54 -4.09 36.21
C TRP A 363 10.85 -3.80 35.47
N GLY A 364 11.62 -2.87 36.01
CA GLY A 364 12.94 -2.54 35.49
C GLY A 364 13.54 -1.37 36.23
N GLY A 365 14.57 -0.78 35.63
CA GLY A 365 15.38 0.26 36.24
C GLY A 365 16.72 -0.27 36.75
N GLY A 366 17.46 0.62 37.42
CA GLY A 366 18.84 0.37 37.81
C GLY A 366 19.81 0.51 36.62
N THR A 367 21.07 0.14 36.88
CA THR A 367 22.14 0.16 35.87
C THR A 367 22.48 -1.27 35.41
N PRO A 368 22.97 -1.46 34.17
CA PRO A 368 23.34 -2.78 33.68
C PRO A 368 24.34 -3.49 34.60
N GLN A 369 24.07 -4.76 34.93
CA GLN A 369 24.97 -5.59 35.73
C GLN A 369 25.12 -6.98 35.14
N SER A 370 26.37 -7.46 35.02
CA SER A 370 26.66 -8.77 34.43
C SER A 370 25.93 -9.92 35.11
N ILE A 371 25.76 -9.90 36.44
CA ILE A 371 25.05 -10.99 37.14
C ILE A 371 23.58 -11.13 36.72
N ILE A 372 22.90 -10.01 36.43
CA ILE A 372 21.51 -10.02 35.98
C ILE A 372 21.47 -10.42 34.50
N THR A 373 22.36 -9.84 33.68
CA THR A 373 22.48 -10.19 32.26
C THR A 373 22.77 -11.68 32.07
N ASP A 374 23.73 -12.23 32.80
CA ASP A 374 24.12 -13.64 32.74
C ASP A 374 22.95 -14.55 33.16
N ALA A 375 22.18 -14.18 34.19
CA ALA A 375 21.03 -14.96 34.63
C ALA A 375 19.89 -14.95 33.60
N VAL A 376 19.58 -13.78 33.02
CA VAL A 376 18.61 -13.63 31.93
C VAL A 376 19.05 -14.42 30.70
N ASP A 377 20.30 -14.27 30.28
CA ASP A 377 20.88 -14.99 29.14
C ASP A 377 20.89 -16.50 29.37
N ASN A 378 21.19 -16.95 30.59
CA ASN A 378 21.17 -18.36 30.95
C ASN A 378 19.74 -18.93 30.89
N ALA A 379 18.73 -18.21 31.41
CA ALA A 379 17.33 -18.61 31.26
C ALA A 379 16.90 -18.63 29.79
N ALA A 380 17.28 -17.61 29.04
CA ALA A 380 16.99 -17.50 27.62
C ALA A 380 17.64 -18.63 26.82
N LEU A 381 18.89 -19.01 27.09
CA LEU A 381 19.65 -20.01 26.31
C LEU A 381 19.41 -21.45 26.77
N ASN A 382 19.36 -21.69 28.08
CA ASN A 382 19.37 -23.04 28.66
C ASN A 382 18.03 -23.44 29.29
N GLY A 383 17.05 -22.53 29.37
CA GLY A 383 15.69 -22.85 29.77
C GLY A 383 15.02 -23.83 28.82
N ARG A 384 13.91 -24.44 29.25
CA ARG A 384 13.10 -25.36 28.44
C ARG A 384 13.94 -26.45 27.73
N ASN A 385 14.85 -27.09 28.46
CA ASN A 385 15.77 -28.11 27.94
C ASN A 385 16.63 -27.63 26.74
N GLY A 386 17.08 -26.37 26.75
CA GLY A 386 17.89 -25.78 25.69
C GLY A 386 17.09 -25.15 24.54
N LEU A 387 15.75 -25.21 24.57
CA LEU A 387 14.91 -24.42 23.66
C LEU A 387 14.86 -22.94 24.05
N GLY A 388 15.13 -22.64 25.32
CA GLY A 388 15.19 -21.30 25.87
C GLY A 388 13.87 -20.75 26.38
N CYS A 389 13.86 -20.12 27.56
CA CYS A 389 12.69 -19.38 28.04
C CYS A 389 12.38 -18.21 27.10
N VAL A 390 11.09 -17.93 26.87
CA VAL A 390 10.64 -16.72 26.19
C VAL A 390 10.47 -15.64 27.24
N ILE A 391 11.32 -14.62 27.21
CA ILE A 391 11.41 -13.61 28.28
C ILE A 391 10.87 -12.30 27.77
N LEU A 392 9.86 -11.74 28.41
CA LEU A 392 9.27 -10.46 28.06
C LEU A 392 9.52 -9.45 29.19
N PHE A 393 9.82 -8.21 28.80
CA PHE A 393 10.00 -7.09 29.72
C PHE A 393 9.17 -5.89 29.28
N ALA A 394 8.57 -5.21 30.25
CA ALA A 394 7.93 -3.91 30.05
C ALA A 394 8.99 -2.85 29.67
N SER A 395 8.73 -2.04 28.65
CA SER A 395 9.73 -1.07 28.17
C SER A 395 10.01 0.08 29.15
N GLY A 396 9.06 0.40 30.03
CA GLY A 396 9.10 1.50 31.00
C GLY A 396 8.04 2.57 30.73
N ASN A 397 7.79 3.43 31.73
CA ASN A 397 6.65 4.35 31.76
C ASN A 397 7.03 5.85 31.72
N ASP A 398 8.30 6.15 31.43
CA ASP A 398 8.83 7.51 31.48
C ASP A 398 8.55 8.29 30.19
N GLY A 399 8.26 7.58 29.08
CA GLY A 399 8.12 8.16 27.75
C GLY A 399 9.46 8.62 27.17
N ARG A 400 10.53 7.85 27.43
CA ARG A 400 11.90 8.19 27.01
C ARG A 400 12.54 7.11 26.15
N ASN A 401 13.66 7.47 25.53
CA ASN A 401 14.61 6.56 24.89
C ASN A 401 15.91 6.46 25.71
N PRO A 402 16.56 5.28 25.77
CA PRO A 402 16.06 3.96 25.34
C PRO A 402 15.06 3.36 26.34
N PRO A 403 14.47 2.18 26.05
CA PRO A 403 13.76 1.38 27.05
C PRO A 403 14.61 1.13 28.31
N ILE A 404 13.97 0.87 29.47
CA ILE A 404 14.71 0.68 30.72
C ILE A 404 15.45 -0.66 30.74
N TYR A 405 16.63 -0.73 31.37
CA TYR A 405 17.25 -2.02 31.70
C TYR A 405 16.34 -2.82 32.66
N PRO A 406 16.17 -4.14 32.52
CA PRO A 406 16.76 -5.05 31.52
C PRO A 406 16.01 -5.20 30.18
N ALA A 407 14.98 -4.41 29.91
CA ALA A 407 14.17 -4.52 28.69
C ALA A 407 14.97 -4.35 27.38
N VAL A 408 16.12 -3.68 27.44
CA VAL A 408 17.05 -3.49 26.29
C VAL A 408 18.00 -4.67 26.03
N LEU A 409 17.93 -5.74 26.84
CA LEU A 409 18.82 -6.89 26.64
C LEU A 409 18.50 -7.63 25.33
N PRO A 410 19.50 -8.10 24.56
CA PRO A 410 19.26 -8.74 23.25
C PRO A 410 18.42 -10.03 23.28
N ASN A 411 18.32 -10.69 24.44
CA ASN A 411 17.67 -11.99 24.58
C ASN A 411 16.26 -11.90 25.20
N VAL A 412 15.69 -10.70 25.32
CA VAL A 412 14.32 -10.47 25.81
C VAL A 412 13.46 -9.83 24.72
N ILE A 413 12.14 -9.87 24.90
CA ILE A 413 11.17 -9.15 24.09
C ILE A 413 10.77 -7.88 24.85
N CYS A 414 11.16 -6.72 24.34
CA CYS A 414 10.83 -5.41 24.89
C CYS A 414 9.41 -4.99 24.46
N VAL A 415 8.49 -4.87 25.42
CA VAL A 415 7.06 -4.64 25.19
C VAL A 415 6.66 -3.24 25.63
N GLY A 416 6.28 -2.40 24.66
CA GLY A 416 5.73 -1.08 24.86
C GLY A 416 4.20 -1.07 24.91
N GLY A 417 3.61 0.12 25.05
CA GLY A 417 2.17 0.31 25.17
C GLY A 417 1.47 0.80 23.92
N SER A 418 0.23 0.34 23.70
CA SER A 418 -0.70 0.86 22.70
C SER A 418 -2.02 1.29 23.33
N THR A 419 -2.63 2.34 22.81
CA THR A 419 -3.94 2.85 23.26
C THR A 419 -5.11 2.12 22.59
N PRO A 420 -6.35 2.29 23.09
CA PRO A 420 -7.56 1.81 22.43
C PRO A 420 -7.83 2.32 21.00
N HIS A 421 -6.99 3.23 20.50
CA HIS A 421 -7.08 3.85 19.18
C HIS A 421 -5.92 3.47 18.26
N ASP A 422 -5.19 2.41 18.61
CA ASP A 422 -4.07 1.91 17.81
C ASP A 422 -2.84 2.80 17.73
N GLN A 423 -2.71 3.71 18.69
CA GLN A 423 -1.57 4.62 18.83
C GLN A 423 -0.57 4.06 19.83
N ALA A 424 0.72 4.26 19.60
CA ALA A 424 1.74 4.06 20.63
C ALA A 424 1.43 4.94 21.83
N LYS A 425 1.66 4.41 23.03
CA LYS A 425 1.31 5.07 24.28
C LYS A 425 2.40 6.07 24.66
N ALA A 426 2.02 7.33 24.77
CA ALA A 426 2.79 8.46 25.29
C ALA A 426 1.99 9.35 26.22
N PRO A 427 2.65 10.33 26.86
CA PRO A 427 1.96 11.44 27.50
C PRO A 427 0.97 12.11 26.53
N GLY A 428 -0.32 12.09 26.87
CA GLY A 428 -1.42 12.70 26.13
C GLY A 428 -2.15 11.78 25.14
N THR A 429 -1.58 10.63 24.78
CA THR A 429 -2.29 9.65 23.94
C THR A 429 -3.27 8.82 24.78
N GLY A 430 -4.39 8.41 24.18
CA GLY A 430 -5.44 7.67 24.89
C GLY A 430 -6.05 8.44 26.06
N ASN A 431 -5.98 9.78 26.05
CA ASN A 431 -6.37 10.68 27.14
C ASN A 431 -5.64 10.48 28.47
N GLN A 432 -4.41 9.96 28.45
CA GLN A 432 -3.58 9.80 29.65
C GLN A 432 -2.35 10.68 29.62
N PHE A 433 -2.23 11.64 30.55
CA PHE A 433 -1.23 12.72 30.48
C PHE A 433 0.07 12.43 31.22
N PHE A 434 -0.01 11.62 32.28
CA PHE A 434 1.05 11.51 33.27
C PHE A 434 2.17 10.54 32.90
N TRP A 435 2.03 9.77 31.81
CA TRP A 435 2.98 8.71 31.46
C TRP A 435 3.00 8.38 29.97
N GLY A 436 4.10 7.77 29.54
CA GLY A 436 4.28 7.19 28.21
C GLY A 436 5.09 5.92 28.25
N SER A 437 4.89 5.04 27.27
CA SER A 437 5.77 3.91 27.02
C SER A 437 7.14 4.42 26.59
N ASN A 438 8.21 3.84 27.14
CA ASN A 438 9.53 4.05 26.58
C ASN A 438 9.62 3.43 25.18
N TYR A 439 10.48 3.99 24.35
CA TYR A 439 10.65 3.71 22.92
C TYR A 439 12.15 3.61 22.57
N GLY A 440 12.49 3.08 21.40
CA GLY A 440 13.89 2.89 20.98
C GLY A 440 14.24 3.71 19.75
N GLU A 441 15.19 4.64 19.83
CA GLU A 441 15.58 5.56 18.73
C GLU A 441 17.02 5.39 18.22
N ASP A 442 17.88 4.77 19.00
CA ASP A 442 19.32 4.73 18.77
C ASP A 442 19.88 3.30 18.90
N GLU A 443 21.21 3.17 18.84
CA GLU A 443 21.91 1.90 19.02
C GLU A 443 21.90 1.40 20.48
N MET A 444 21.30 2.15 21.42
CA MET A 444 21.34 1.86 22.87
C MET A 444 20.20 0.94 23.34
N GLY A 445 19.20 0.67 22.50
CA GLY A 445 18.17 -0.32 22.78
C GLY A 445 16.92 -0.19 21.93
N ASP A 446 16.44 -1.31 21.41
CA ASP A 446 15.23 -1.36 20.59
C ASP A 446 13.98 -1.64 21.41
N LEU A 447 12.86 -1.04 20.97
CA LEU A 447 11.52 -1.53 21.27
C LEU A 447 11.17 -2.66 20.29
N ASP A 448 10.72 -3.82 20.77
CA ASP A 448 10.38 -4.93 19.87
C ASP A 448 8.94 -4.81 19.36
N LEU A 449 7.98 -4.53 20.22
CA LEU A 449 6.56 -4.44 19.87
C LEU A 449 5.79 -3.60 20.87
N ILE A 450 4.52 -3.29 20.56
CA ILE A 450 3.57 -2.70 21.52
C ILE A 450 2.39 -3.64 21.81
N ALA A 451 1.80 -3.53 22.99
CA ALA A 451 0.58 -4.24 23.35
C ALA A 451 -0.39 -3.32 24.12
N PRO A 452 -1.70 -3.64 24.19
CA PRO A 452 -2.69 -2.84 24.91
C PRO A 452 -2.36 -2.52 26.38
N THR A 453 -2.61 -1.27 26.79
CA THR A 453 -2.62 -0.81 28.20
C THR A 453 -4.06 -0.64 28.73
N ASN A 454 -4.29 -0.16 29.95
CA ASN A 454 -5.62 0.22 30.48
C ASN A 454 -6.58 -0.96 30.43
N CYS A 455 -6.19 -2.05 31.08
CA CYS A 455 -6.85 -3.33 31.00
C CYS A 455 -7.62 -3.61 32.30
N ALA A 456 -8.76 -4.27 32.16
CA ALA A 456 -9.43 -4.85 33.31
C ALA A 456 -8.68 -6.11 33.78
N THR A 457 -8.44 -6.24 35.08
CA THR A 457 -7.67 -7.33 35.69
C THR A 457 -8.02 -7.57 37.16
N LEU A 458 -7.28 -8.47 37.82
CA LEU A 458 -7.48 -8.90 39.20
C LEU A 458 -6.87 -7.92 40.22
N LEU A 459 -7.44 -7.91 41.41
CA LEU A 459 -6.90 -7.29 42.63
C LEU A 459 -6.78 -8.32 43.76
N SER A 460 -5.72 -8.23 44.57
CA SER A 460 -5.55 -9.02 45.79
C SER A 460 -6.78 -8.94 46.70
N GLY A 461 -7.12 -10.06 47.33
CA GLY A 461 -8.33 -10.19 48.16
C GLY A 461 -9.58 -10.59 47.37
N GLY A 462 -9.44 -11.02 46.12
CA GLY A 462 -10.54 -11.51 45.27
C GLY A 462 -11.27 -10.41 44.49
N GLY A 463 -10.68 -9.23 44.34
CA GLY A 463 -11.28 -8.07 43.67
C GLY A 463 -10.87 -7.92 42.20
N TYR A 464 -11.37 -6.87 41.56
CA TYR A 464 -11.05 -6.54 40.16
C TYR A 464 -10.83 -5.05 39.99
N GLU A 465 -9.98 -4.67 39.04
CA GLU A 465 -9.71 -3.30 38.62
C GLU A 465 -10.03 -3.16 37.14
N GLU A 466 -10.68 -2.06 36.73
CA GLU A 466 -11.07 -1.82 35.33
C GLU A 466 -9.99 -1.09 34.52
N ASN A 467 -9.00 -0.50 35.18
CA ASN A 467 -7.99 0.36 34.56
C ASN A 467 -6.57 0.12 35.09
N PHE A 468 -6.06 -1.10 34.96
CA PHE A 468 -4.63 -1.38 35.16
C PHE A 468 -3.83 -0.86 33.96
N TRP A 469 -2.91 0.07 34.21
CA TRP A 469 -2.21 0.85 33.18
C TRP A 469 -0.69 0.62 33.22
N GLY A 470 0.02 1.29 32.30
CA GLY A 470 1.47 1.19 32.19
C GLY A 470 1.89 0.10 31.23
N THR A 471 3.18 0.06 30.89
CA THR A 471 3.80 -1.09 30.21
C THR A 471 3.73 -2.37 31.07
N SER A 472 3.40 -2.24 32.36
CA SER A 472 3.01 -3.35 33.23
C SER A 472 1.74 -4.07 32.82
N ALA A 473 0.79 -3.40 32.14
CA ALA A 473 -0.39 -4.03 31.56
C ALA A 473 -0.09 -4.70 30.20
N THR A 474 0.97 -4.26 29.52
CA THR A 474 1.28 -4.64 28.14
C THR A 474 2.13 -5.91 28.11
N CYS A 475 3.12 -6.00 28.99
CA CYS A 475 4.01 -7.15 29.15
C CYS A 475 3.29 -8.49 29.43
N PRO A 476 2.39 -8.61 30.43
CA PRO A 476 1.70 -9.88 30.72
C PRO A 476 0.71 -10.27 29.62
N ASN A 477 0.08 -9.30 28.97
CA ASN A 477 -0.73 -9.53 27.78
C ASN A 477 0.11 -10.17 26.66
N ALA A 478 1.29 -9.61 26.38
CA ALA A 478 2.21 -10.19 25.40
C ALA A 478 2.78 -11.55 25.84
N ALA A 479 3.01 -11.75 27.14
CA ALA A 479 3.46 -13.04 27.68
C ALA A 479 2.39 -14.13 27.50
N GLY A 480 1.12 -13.79 27.70
CA GLY A 480 0.01 -14.69 27.38
C GLY A 480 -0.01 -15.06 25.89
N VAL A 481 0.23 -14.11 24.98
CA VAL A 481 0.34 -14.43 23.55
C VAL A 481 1.51 -15.37 23.26
N ALA A 482 2.68 -15.15 23.87
CA ALA A 482 3.82 -16.06 23.74
C ALA A 482 3.49 -17.48 24.24
N ALA A 483 2.70 -17.59 25.31
CA ALA A 483 2.23 -18.88 25.81
C ALA A 483 1.24 -19.56 24.87
N LEU A 484 0.34 -18.80 24.20
CA LEU A 484 -0.53 -19.33 23.15
C LEU A 484 0.28 -19.86 21.96
N VAL A 485 1.30 -19.12 21.52
CA VAL A 485 2.24 -19.53 20.45
C VAL A 485 2.93 -20.86 20.79
N LEU A 486 3.47 -20.99 21.99
CA LEU A 486 4.07 -22.24 22.46
C LEU A 486 3.06 -23.38 22.65
N SER A 487 1.80 -23.07 22.95
CA SER A 487 0.74 -24.08 23.09
C SER A 487 0.37 -24.72 21.75
N VAL A 488 0.56 -23.99 20.65
CA VAL A 488 0.42 -24.52 19.29
C VAL A 488 1.63 -25.36 18.89
N ASN A 489 2.84 -24.90 19.21
CA ASN A 489 4.07 -25.59 18.84
C ASN A 489 5.12 -25.56 19.97
N PRO A 490 5.08 -26.54 20.92
CA PRO A 490 5.89 -26.50 22.12
C PRO A 490 7.38 -26.79 21.87
N VAL A 491 7.75 -27.32 20.70
CA VAL A 491 9.15 -27.64 20.36
C VAL A 491 9.90 -26.46 19.74
N GLN A 492 9.24 -25.32 19.52
CA GLN A 492 9.91 -24.11 19.04
C GLN A 492 10.89 -23.56 20.07
N THR A 493 12.03 -23.12 19.55
CA THR A 493 13.03 -22.36 20.30
C THR A 493 12.51 -20.96 20.62
N ARG A 494 13.07 -20.28 21.63
CA ARG A 494 12.71 -18.89 21.92
C ARG A 494 12.86 -17.98 20.72
N ILE A 495 13.84 -18.22 19.84
CA ILE A 495 14.12 -17.40 18.67
C ILE A 495 13.00 -17.55 17.64
N GLN A 496 12.50 -18.77 17.44
CA GLN A 496 11.36 -19.01 16.56
C GLN A 496 10.08 -18.40 17.11
N VAL A 497 9.84 -18.48 18.43
CA VAL A 497 8.70 -17.81 19.07
C VAL A 497 8.80 -16.29 18.94
N TYR A 498 9.99 -15.72 19.20
CA TYR A 498 10.30 -14.31 19.01
C TYR A 498 10.03 -13.87 17.57
N GLU A 499 10.55 -14.61 16.58
CA GLU A 499 10.29 -14.35 15.16
C GLU A 499 8.80 -14.38 14.83
N ASN A 500 8.06 -15.40 15.31
CA ASN A 500 6.63 -15.55 15.07
C ASN A 500 5.83 -14.37 15.63
N ILE A 501 6.19 -13.89 16.82
CA ILE A 501 5.54 -12.74 17.44
C ILE A 501 5.80 -11.47 16.64
N LEU A 502 7.08 -11.19 16.31
CA LEU A 502 7.46 -9.93 15.66
C LEU A 502 6.98 -9.83 14.21
N ARG A 503 7.03 -10.93 13.45
CA ARG A 503 6.46 -11.00 12.09
C ARG A 503 4.93 -11.00 12.12
N GLY A 504 4.34 -11.44 13.23
CA GLY A 504 2.90 -11.47 13.46
C GLY A 504 2.29 -10.11 13.77
N CYS A 505 3.10 -9.14 14.21
CA CYS A 505 2.65 -7.82 14.62
C CYS A 505 1.88 -7.07 13.53
N ASP A 506 0.77 -6.48 13.97
CA ASP A 506 -0.02 -5.52 13.22
C ASP A 506 0.73 -4.19 13.12
N LYS A 507 0.99 -3.69 11.91
CA LYS A 507 1.46 -2.30 11.76
C LYS A 507 0.30 -1.37 12.12
N THR A 508 0.39 -0.64 13.23
CA THR A 508 -0.67 0.25 13.74
C THR A 508 -0.29 1.71 13.61
N ASP A 509 -1.31 2.58 13.74
CA ASP A 509 -1.28 4.01 13.43
C ASP A 509 -0.85 4.29 11.98
N ASN A 510 -1.28 5.40 11.36
CA ASN A 510 -0.92 5.70 9.97
C ASN A 510 0.47 6.33 9.88
N VAL A 511 1.44 5.67 10.52
CA VAL A 511 2.82 6.09 10.70
C VAL A 511 3.74 5.31 9.77
N PRO A 512 4.84 5.92 9.30
CA PRO A 512 5.83 5.21 8.52
C PRO A 512 6.63 4.25 9.41
N TYR A 513 6.64 2.96 9.03
CA TYR A 513 7.62 1.98 9.50
C TYR A 513 8.78 2.00 8.50
N ASN A 514 9.60 3.05 8.57
CA ASN A 514 10.60 3.39 7.57
C ASN A 514 11.95 2.68 7.77
N ILE A 515 12.12 1.95 8.87
CA ILE A 515 13.37 1.25 9.19
C ILE A 515 13.19 -0.23 8.85
N GLN A 516 14.08 -0.79 8.03
CA GLN A 516 14.11 -2.22 7.77
C GLN A 516 14.97 -2.91 8.81
N LYS A 517 14.41 -3.85 9.58
CA LYS A 517 15.14 -4.73 10.50
C LYS A 517 14.95 -6.20 10.11
N GLN A 518 15.54 -7.12 10.88
CA GLN A 518 15.60 -8.55 10.58
C GLN A 518 14.23 -9.16 10.29
N PHE A 519 13.18 -8.78 11.04
CA PHE A 519 11.84 -9.38 10.94
C PHE A 519 10.83 -8.50 10.19
N GLY A 520 11.30 -7.49 9.44
CA GLY A 520 10.47 -6.61 8.63
C GLY A 520 10.63 -5.13 8.94
N LYS A 521 9.66 -4.34 8.49
CA LYS A 521 9.62 -2.89 8.72
C LYS A 521 9.35 -2.59 10.21
N TRP A 522 10.06 -1.61 10.76
CA TRP A 522 10.12 -1.29 12.16
C TRP A 522 10.00 0.22 12.38
N SER A 523 9.54 0.62 13.57
CA SER A 523 9.36 2.01 13.99
C SER A 523 9.80 2.19 15.44
N HIS A 524 10.44 3.33 15.73
CA HIS A 524 10.96 3.66 17.05
C HIS A 524 9.93 3.52 18.19
N TYR A 525 8.70 3.99 17.96
CA TYR A 525 7.63 4.01 18.97
C TYR A 525 6.71 2.80 18.95
N TYR A 526 6.73 2.02 17.86
CA TYR A 526 5.82 0.89 17.66
C TYR A 526 6.53 -0.47 17.65
N GLY A 527 7.86 -0.47 17.60
CA GLY A 527 8.64 -1.65 17.30
C GLY A 527 8.26 -2.22 15.92
N TYR A 528 8.06 -3.54 15.87
CA TYR A 528 7.45 -4.22 14.73
C TYR A 528 5.92 -4.03 14.65
N GLY A 529 5.30 -3.31 15.58
CA GLY A 529 3.87 -3.02 15.60
C GLY A 529 3.17 -3.58 16.84
N ARG A 530 1.84 -3.55 16.84
CA ARG A 530 1.03 -4.12 17.92
C ARG A 530 0.98 -5.64 17.80
N ILE A 531 1.18 -6.34 18.91
CA ILE A 531 1.09 -7.80 18.95
C ILE A 531 -0.28 -8.31 18.45
N ASN A 532 -0.27 -9.40 17.68
CA ASN A 532 -1.48 -10.06 17.17
C ASN A 532 -1.38 -11.57 17.42
N ALA A 533 -2.24 -12.07 18.31
CA ALA A 533 -2.19 -13.45 18.80
C ALA A 533 -2.48 -14.48 17.70
N LEU A 534 -3.53 -14.25 16.91
CA LEU A 534 -3.92 -15.14 15.80
C LEU A 534 -2.78 -15.29 14.78
N ASN A 535 -2.20 -14.16 14.37
CA ASN A 535 -1.11 -14.12 13.41
C ASN A 535 0.12 -14.87 13.95
N SER A 536 0.52 -14.58 15.19
CA SER A 536 1.69 -15.21 15.81
C SER A 536 1.54 -16.74 15.90
N MET A 537 0.34 -17.24 16.23
CA MET A 537 0.08 -18.68 16.29
C MET A 537 0.05 -19.34 14.90
N LYS A 538 -0.53 -18.68 13.91
CA LYS A 538 -0.52 -19.15 12.52
C LYS A 538 0.91 -19.28 11.98
N LEU A 539 1.80 -18.32 12.25
CA LEU A 539 3.23 -18.48 11.93
C LEU A 539 3.83 -19.70 12.63
N ALA A 540 3.46 -19.96 13.88
CA ALA A 540 3.93 -21.14 14.59
C ALA A 540 3.42 -22.48 14.03
N MET A 541 2.26 -22.46 13.34
CA MET A 541 1.74 -23.58 12.55
C MET A 541 2.40 -23.69 11.17
N GLY A 542 3.20 -22.71 10.76
CA GLY A 542 3.83 -22.64 9.43
C GLY A 542 2.96 -21.99 8.36
N ASP A 543 1.88 -21.30 8.74
CA ASP A 543 1.03 -20.56 7.81
C ASP A 543 1.67 -19.23 7.40
N ASP A 544 1.43 -18.80 6.16
CA ASP A 544 1.71 -17.43 5.74
C ASP A 544 0.57 -16.50 6.16
N ILE A 545 0.91 -15.50 6.97
CA ILE A 545 -0.04 -14.55 7.55
C ILE A 545 0.24 -13.11 7.18
N THR A 546 1.38 -12.81 6.57
CA THR A 546 1.93 -11.46 6.70
C THR A 546 1.32 -10.59 5.62
N PRO A 547 0.31 -9.74 5.94
CA PRO A 547 -0.28 -8.93 4.92
C PRO A 547 0.79 -7.97 4.37
N PRO A 548 0.65 -7.55 3.11
CA PRO A 548 1.63 -6.63 2.55
C PRO A 548 1.59 -5.31 3.31
N ALA A 549 2.71 -4.60 3.36
CA ALA A 549 2.76 -3.24 3.89
C ALA A 549 2.38 -2.25 2.78
N ILE A 550 1.58 -1.24 3.09
CA ILE A 550 1.30 -0.11 2.20
C ILE A 550 1.97 1.14 2.76
N SER A 551 2.95 1.68 2.05
CA SER A 551 3.51 3.00 2.28
C SER A 551 2.92 3.97 1.27
N HIS A 552 2.17 4.96 1.74
CA HIS A 552 1.52 5.95 0.91
C HIS A 552 1.56 7.34 1.58
N GLU A 553 2.03 8.33 0.84
CA GLU A 553 1.91 9.73 1.26
C GLU A 553 0.60 10.32 0.76
N ASN A 554 -0.14 10.99 1.66
CA ASN A 554 -1.37 11.67 1.27
C ASN A 554 -1.12 12.60 0.08
N VAL A 555 -1.90 12.43 -0.98
CA VAL A 555 -1.82 13.28 -2.17
C VAL A 555 -2.12 14.75 -1.80
N SER A 556 -1.14 15.63 -2.03
CA SER A 556 -1.33 17.08 -1.84
C SER A 556 -2.29 17.64 -2.88
N SER A 557 -3.21 18.51 -2.46
CA SER A 557 -4.15 19.18 -3.36
C SER A 557 -3.43 20.12 -4.33
N THR A 558 -3.65 19.93 -5.63
CA THR A 558 -3.31 20.91 -6.67
C THR A 558 -4.55 21.13 -7.54
N ALA A 559 -4.56 22.14 -8.41
CA ALA A 559 -5.70 22.45 -9.29
C ALA A 559 -5.97 21.28 -10.26
N SER A 560 -6.76 20.29 -9.83
CA SER A 560 -6.97 19.07 -10.60
C SER A 560 -8.46 18.87 -10.92
N THR A 561 -8.79 19.09 -12.18
CA THR A 561 -9.84 18.38 -12.90
C THR A 561 -9.27 17.12 -13.56
N TYR A 562 -8.06 16.69 -13.18
CA TYR A 562 -7.37 15.51 -13.67
C TYR A 562 -7.64 14.29 -12.80
N PRO A 563 -7.34 13.09 -13.32
CA PRO A 563 -7.32 11.89 -12.53
C PRO A 563 -6.42 12.06 -11.30
N VAL A 564 -6.88 11.65 -10.12
CA VAL A 564 -6.05 11.66 -8.91
C VAL A 564 -5.10 10.48 -8.99
N ILE A 565 -3.81 10.79 -9.08
CA ILE A 565 -2.74 9.78 -9.05
C ILE A 565 -2.38 9.50 -7.61
N ILE A 566 -2.54 8.24 -7.21
CA ILE A 566 -2.13 7.74 -5.91
C ILE A 566 -0.97 6.81 -6.18
N ASN A 567 0.19 7.14 -5.61
CA ASN A 567 1.35 6.26 -5.64
C ASN A 567 1.50 5.63 -4.27
N ALA A 568 1.61 4.31 -4.23
CA ALA A 568 1.86 3.58 -3.02
C ALA A 568 2.98 2.57 -3.26
N GLU A 569 3.93 2.51 -2.35
CA GLU A 569 4.85 1.39 -2.29
C GLU A 569 4.15 0.28 -1.50
N ILE A 570 3.96 -0.88 -2.13
CA ILE A 570 3.30 -2.04 -1.55
C ILE A 570 4.29 -3.19 -1.55
N THR A 571 4.66 -3.64 -0.37
CA THR A 571 5.72 -4.64 -0.17
C THR A 571 5.16 -5.84 0.58
N ASP A 572 5.33 -7.04 0.03
CA ASP A 572 5.13 -8.26 0.80
C ASP A 572 6.26 -8.38 1.83
N GLN A 573 5.91 -8.60 3.10
CA GLN A 573 6.94 -8.63 4.15
C GLN A 573 7.78 -9.91 4.13
N ASN A 574 7.36 -10.95 3.40
CA ASN A 574 8.15 -12.15 3.14
C ASN A 574 9.12 -11.97 1.95
N GLY A 575 9.16 -10.78 1.34
CA GLY A 575 10.03 -10.46 0.21
C GLY A 575 9.48 -10.90 -1.16
N ASN A 576 8.26 -11.44 -1.20
CA ASN A 576 7.58 -11.79 -2.45
C ASN A 576 7.03 -10.54 -3.17
N SER A 577 6.67 -10.69 -4.44
CA SER A 577 5.89 -9.67 -5.14
C SER A 577 4.41 -9.80 -4.78
N VAL A 578 3.72 -8.71 -4.44
CA VAL A 578 2.27 -8.72 -4.28
C VAL A 578 1.56 -8.96 -5.64
N PRO A 579 0.33 -9.49 -5.67
CA PRO A 579 -0.39 -9.74 -6.91
C PRO A 579 -0.54 -8.46 -7.75
N VAL A 580 -0.14 -8.50 -9.02
CA VAL A 580 -0.26 -7.35 -9.93
C VAL A 580 -1.52 -7.42 -10.81
N MET A 581 -2.19 -8.57 -10.86
CA MET A 581 -3.41 -8.80 -11.64
C MET A 581 -4.40 -9.69 -10.87
N GLY A 582 -5.67 -9.73 -11.32
CA GLY A 582 -6.71 -10.55 -10.71
C GLY A 582 -7.48 -9.85 -9.58
N GLU A 583 -8.23 -10.63 -8.79
CA GLU A 583 -9.09 -10.09 -7.72
C GLU A 583 -8.30 -9.50 -6.56
N TYR A 584 -7.14 -10.10 -6.27
CA TYR A 584 -6.22 -9.76 -5.19
C TYR A 584 -5.20 -8.67 -5.53
N GLN A 585 -5.23 -8.11 -6.75
CA GLN A 585 -4.38 -6.98 -7.05
C GLN A 585 -4.72 -5.78 -6.15
N PRO A 586 -3.73 -4.96 -5.76
CA PRO A 586 -3.98 -3.73 -5.04
C PRO A 586 -5.03 -2.85 -5.72
N LYS A 587 -5.88 -2.23 -4.91
CA LYS A 587 -6.95 -1.33 -5.36
C LYS A 587 -6.97 -0.08 -4.50
N VAL A 588 -7.23 1.04 -5.13
CA VAL A 588 -7.70 2.23 -4.44
C VAL A 588 -9.22 2.21 -4.47
N PHE A 589 -9.83 2.20 -3.29
CA PHE A 589 -11.25 2.44 -3.11
C PHE A 589 -11.45 3.91 -2.85
N TYR A 590 -12.35 4.53 -3.60
CA TYR A 590 -12.53 5.97 -3.55
C TYR A 590 -14.00 6.34 -3.66
N LYS A 591 -14.35 7.49 -3.10
CA LYS A 591 -15.61 8.17 -3.35
C LYS A 591 -15.32 9.61 -3.63
N ILE A 592 -16.17 10.20 -4.46
CA ILE A 592 -16.01 11.56 -4.94
C ILE A 592 -17.18 12.42 -4.55
N LYS A 593 -16.95 13.73 -4.51
CA LYS A 593 -18.04 14.71 -4.56
C LYS A 593 -17.62 15.96 -5.31
N LYS A 594 -18.58 16.58 -5.98
CA LYS A 594 -18.51 17.97 -6.41
C LYS A 594 -18.63 18.86 -5.16
N THR A 595 -17.95 20.00 -5.13
CA THR A 595 -17.79 20.86 -3.93
C THR A 595 -19.11 21.16 -3.18
N THR A 596 -20.25 21.21 -3.88
CA THR A 596 -21.57 21.49 -3.32
C THR A 596 -22.53 20.28 -3.27
N SER A 597 -22.04 19.06 -3.51
CA SER A 597 -22.86 17.84 -3.62
C SER A 597 -22.59 16.83 -2.51
N ALA A 598 -23.48 15.84 -2.36
CA ALA A 598 -23.27 14.70 -1.48
C ALA A 598 -22.14 13.78 -2.00
N TRP A 599 -21.54 13.00 -1.10
CA TRP A 599 -20.60 11.95 -1.48
C TRP A 599 -21.29 10.85 -2.29
N THR A 600 -20.62 10.39 -3.34
CA THR A 600 -20.97 9.17 -4.07
C THR A 600 -20.74 7.91 -3.21
N ALA A 601 -21.26 6.77 -3.67
CA ALA A 601 -20.86 5.46 -3.16
C ALA A 601 -19.37 5.21 -3.44
N TYR A 602 -18.75 4.29 -2.70
CA TYR A 602 -17.39 3.87 -3.01
C TYR A 602 -17.36 3.14 -4.36
N ASP A 603 -16.39 3.53 -5.18
CA ASP A 603 -15.92 2.83 -6.36
C ASP A 603 -14.47 2.40 -6.13
N SER A 604 -13.87 1.68 -7.08
CA SER A 604 -12.48 1.24 -6.97
C SER A 604 -11.74 1.29 -8.29
N VAL A 605 -10.44 1.58 -8.23
CA VAL A 605 -9.51 1.48 -9.34
C VAL A 605 -8.36 0.56 -9.00
N THR A 606 -7.89 -0.20 -9.98
CA THR A 606 -6.66 -0.99 -9.90
C THR A 606 -5.45 -0.14 -10.30
N ALA A 607 -4.25 -0.64 -10.05
CA ALA A 607 -3.05 0.03 -10.52
C ALA A 607 -3.00 0.03 -12.06
N TYR A 608 -2.63 1.17 -12.66
CA TYR A 608 -2.42 1.30 -14.10
C TYR A 608 -0.95 1.20 -14.50
N SER A 609 -0.05 1.31 -13.51
CA SER A 609 1.40 1.15 -13.68
C SER A 609 1.97 0.52 -12.42
N VAL A 610 2.90 -0.42 -12.59
CA VAL A 610 3.62 -1.11 -11.51
C VAL A 610 5.10 -1.14 -11.88
N SER A 611 5.96 -0.69 -10.96
CA SER A 611 7.43 -0.76 -11.08
C SER A 611 8.03 -1.27 -9.78
N GLY A 612 8.40 -2.55 -9.74
CA GLY A 612 8.76 -3.24 -8.51
C GLY A 612 7.62 -3.19 -7.50
N ASN A 613 7.90 -2.66 -6.30
CA ASN A 613 6.89 -2.47 -5.24
C ASN A 613 6.06 -1.20 -5.41
N ASN A 614 6.29 -0.38 -6.43
CA ASN A 614 5.58 0.89 -6.61
C ASN A 614 4.33 0.72 -7.48
N PHE A 615 3.16 0.98 -6.91
CA PHE A 615 1.86 0.92 -7.57
C PHE A 615 1.33 2.34 -7.79
N SER A 616 0.98 2.65 -9.04
CA SER A 616 0.29 3.89 -9.39
C SER A 616 -1.16 3.60 -9.73
N PHE A 617 -2.07 4.25 -9.01
CA PHE A 617 -3.52 4.17 -9.20
C PHE A 617 -4.02 5.46 -9.81
N LYS A 618 -5.01 5.36 -10.69
CA LYS A 618 -5.59 6.50 -11.41
C LYS A 618 -7.07 6.56 -11.14
N ILE A 619 -7.49 7.36 -10.16
CA ILE A 619 -8.90 7.67 -9.96
C ILE A 619 -9.34 8.55 -11.14
N PRO A 620 -10.36 8.18 -11.94
CA PRO A 620 -10.72 8.92 -13.15
C PRO A 620 -11.05 10.39 -12.90
N SER A 621 -10.76 11.23 -13.89
CA SER A 621 -11.29 12.60 -13.93
C SER A 621 -12.79 12.55 -14.11
N MET A 622 -13.50 13.46 -13.44
CA MET A 622 -14.94 13.62 -13.59
C MET A 622 -15.30 14.76 -14.55
N GLY A 623 -14.32 15.42 -15.18
CA GLY A 623 -14.55 16.59 -16.03
C GLY A 623 -14.83 17.89 -15.28
N TRP A 624 -14.93 17.84 -13.94
CA TRP A 624 -15.11 19.00 -13.04
C TRP A 624 -14.25 18.87 -11.77
N GLU A 625 -14.15 19.97 -11.02
CA GLU A 625 -13.42 20.00 -9.74
C GLU A 625 -14.02 19.00 -8.74
N THR A 626 -13.21 18.02 -8.32
CA THR A 626 -13.69 16.85 -7.59
C THR A 626 -12.89 16.61 -6.31
N GLN A 627 -13.55 16.64 -5.16
CA GLN A 627 -12.97 16.18 -3.89
C GLN A 627 -13.05 14.66 -3.83
N VAL A 628 -12.02 14.03 -3.28
CA VAL A 628 -11.88 12.57 -3.23
C VAL A 628 -11.59 12.14 -1.80
N LYS A 629 -12.33 11.16 -1.31
CA LYS A 629 -11.95 10.33 -0.15
C LYS A 629 -11.52 8.97 -0.66
N TYR A 630 -10.39 8.46 -0.21
CA TYR A 630 -9.90 7.18 -0.67
C TYR A 630 -9.19 6.38 0.42
N TYR A 631 -9.04 5.09 0.17
CA TYR A 631 -8.13 4.21 0.88
C TYR A 631 -7.58 3.19 -0.11
N ILE A 632 -6.38 2.70 0.16
CA ILE A 632 -5.74 1.62 -0.58
C ILE A 632 -6.05 0.32 0.15
N LYS A 633 -6.31 -0.74 -0.61
CA LYS A 633 -6.48 -2.10 -0.14
C LYS A 633 -5.52 -2.97 -0.93
N ALA A 634 -4.70 -3.76 -0.25
CA ALA A 634 -3.74 -4.64 -0.88
C ALA A 634 -3.83 -6.05 -0.31
N PHE A 635 -3.42 -7.02 -1.11
CA PHE A 635 -3.32 -8.42 -0.72
C PHE A 635 -1.93 -8.96 -1.04
N ASP A 636 -1.49 -9.99 -0.33
CA ASP A 636 -0.37 -10.82 -0.75
C ASP A 636 -0.86 -11.99 -1.62
N ASN A 637 0.06 -12.89 -1.99
CA ASN A 637 -0.29 -14.09 -2.77
C ASN A 637 -1.03 -15.16 -1.94
N ALA A 638 -0.94 -15.10 -0.61
CA ALA A 638 -1.66 -15.98 0.30
C ALA A 638 -3.11 -15.50 0.57
N GLY A 639 -3.46 -14.29 0.10
CA GLY A 639 -4.78 -13.68 0.28
C GLY A 639 -4.93 -12.90 1.59
N ASN A 640 -3.85 -12.69 2.35
CA ASN A 640 -3.85 -11.79 3.50
C ASN A 640 -4.03 -10.35 3.01
N ILE A 641 -4.62 -9.50 3.85
CA ILE A 641 -5.19 -8.21 3.45
C ILE A 641 -4.71 -7.08 4.35
N THR A 642 -4.44 -5.92 3.76
CA THR A 642 -4.21 -4.67 4.49
C THR A 642 -4.98 -3.50 3.87
N THR A 643 -5.17 -2.44 4.65
CA THR A 643 -5.68 -1.15 4.15
C THR A 643 -4.80 0.01 4.59
N PHE A 644 -4.70 1.03 3.74
CA PHE A 644 -4.15 2.34 4.10
C PHE A 644 -5.17 3.44 3.79
N PRO A 645 -5.56 4.29 4.75
CA PRO A 645 -5.19 4.23 6.15
C PRO A 645 -5.74 2.95 6.83
N LYS A 646 -5.12 2.53 7.92
CA LYS A 646 -5.59 1.36 8.68
C LYS A 646 -6.99 1.63 9.22
N HIS A 647 -7.85 0.61 9.26
CA HIS A 647 -9.28 0.68 9.64
C HIS A 647 -10.22 1.33 8.61
N ALA A 648 -9.76 1.61 7.39
CA ALA A 648 -10.64 1.98 6.28
C ALA A 648 -11.63 0.83 5.94
N PRO A 649 -12.88 1.10 5.49
CA PRO A 649 -13.43 2.38 4.99
C PRO A 649 -14.07 3.27 6.05
N ASN A 650 -13.72 3.13 7.34
CA ASN A 650 -14.21 4.06 8.36
C ASN A 650 -13.94 5.52 7.91
N PRO A 651 -14.95 6.42 7.91
CA PRO A 651 -14.79 7.80 7.42
C PRO A 651 -13.71 8.63 8.10
N PHE A 652 -13.32 8.26 9.32
CA PHE A 652 -12.20 8.86 10.08
C PHE A 652 -10.83 8.44 9.52
N TRP A 653 -10.75 7.28 8.87
CA TRP A 653 -9.52 6.63 8.44
C TRP A 653 -9.43 6.53 6.91
N THR A 654 -10.00 7.49 6.18
CA THR A 654 -9.79 7.60 4.73
C THR A 654 -8.98 8.84 4.41
N CYS A 655 -8.00 8.69 3.51
CA CYS A 655 -7.25 9.81 2.96
C CYS A 655 -8.22 10.81 2.30
N TYR A 656 -7.90 12.09 2.43
CA TYR A 656 -8.71 13.18 1.87
C TYR A 656 -7.89 14.00 0.89
N TYR A 657 -8.38 14.07 -0.35
CA TYR A 657 -7.87 14.94 -1.40
C TYR A 657 -8.95 15.96 -1.77
N ALA A 658 -8.55 17.23 -1.91
CA ALA A 658 -9.44 18.30 -2.33
C ALA A 658 -8.81 19.10 -3.48
N VAL A 659 -9.62 19.85 -4.22
CA VAL A 659 -9.17 20.66 -5.37
C VAL A 659 -9.09 22.13 -4.98
N GLY A 660 -7.98 22.79 -5.31
CA GLY A 660 -7.77 24.22 -5.05
C GLY A 660 -6.31 24.58 -4.80
N ASN A 661 -6.04 25.88 -4.59
CA ASN A 661 -4.73 26.32 -4.10
C ASN A 661 -4.60 25.95 -2.62
N ILE A 662 -3.43 25.44 -2.24
CA ILE A 662 -3.11 25.28 -0.82
C ILE A 662 -2.86 26.65 -0.25
N THR A 663 -3.61 27.00 0.78
CA THR A 663 -3.35 28.16 1.62
C THR A 663 -3.26 27.69 3.05
N SER A 664 -2.37 28.27 3.84
CA SER A 664 -2.34 28.05 5.27
C SER A 664 -3.04 29.19 6.00
N GLU A 665 -3.92 28.87 6.94
CA GLU A 665 -4.34 29.82 7.96
C GLU A 665 -3.37 29.67 9.14
N LYS A 666 -2.78 30.79 9.59
CA LYS A 666 -1.86 30.85 10.72
C LYS A 666 -2.54 31.57 11.88
N LYS A 667 -2.67 30.92 13.04
CA LYS A 667 -3.14 31.55 14.28
C LYS A 667 -2.02 31.55 15.31
N LYS A 668 -1.87 32.68 15.99
CA LYS A 668 -0.94 32.84 17.10
C LYS A 668 -1.70 32.69 18.41
N ILE A 669 -1.30 31.74 19.23
CA ILE A 669 -1.70 31.70 20.64
C ILE A 669 -0.93 32.81 21.37
N PRO A 670 -1.63 33.72 22.07
CA PRO A 670 -0.98 34.80 22.82
C PRO A 670 -0.03 34.28 23.88
N ARG A 671 0.88 35.16 24.29
CA ARG A 671 1.85 34.92 25.36
C ARG A 671 1.14 34.42 26.63
N PHE A 672 1.63 33.36 27.25
CA PHE A 672 1.12 32.86 28.53
C PHE A 672 2.27 32.29 29.38
N THR A 673 2.09 32.34 30.69
CA THR A 673 3.00 31.70 31.66
C THR A 673 2.45 30.31 31.94
N GLY A 674 3.32 29.29 31.93
CA GLY A 674 2.95 27.97 32.44
C GLY A 674 2.83 27.96 33.95
N ALA A 675 2.39 26.84 34.50
CA ALA A 675 2.42 26.63 35.94
C ALA A 675 3.80 26.13 36.32
N ASP A 676 4.27 26.51 37.51
CA ASP A 676 5.51 25.98 38.08
C ASP A 676 5.41 24.49 38.43
N PHE A 677 4.20 23.90 38.45
CA PHE A 677 3.87 22.47 38.54
C PHE A 677 2.44 22.22 38.04
N GLY A 678 2.25 21.18 37.23
CA GLY A 678 0.94 20.73 36.76
C GLY A 678 0.52 21.31 35.42
N ALA A 679 -0.77 21.22 35.10
CA ALA A 679 -1.29 21.51 33.77
C ALA A 679 -1.75 22.96 33.61
N THR A 680 -1.19 23.68 32.63
CA THR A 680 -1.69 24.99 32.20
C THR A 680 -2.24 24.94 30.78
N LEU A 681 -3.46 25.44 30.62
CA LEU A 681 -4.13 25.49 29.33
C LEU A 681 -4.08 26.90 28.77
N SER A 682 -3.61 27.03 27.52
CA SER A 682 -3.56 28.32 26.85
C SER A 682 -4.97 28.88 26.59
N ASN A 683 -5.02 30.19 26.33
CA ASN A 683 -6.18 30.79 25.68
C ASN A 683 -6.46 30.09 24.34
N ALA A 684 -7.75 30.01 23.99
CA ALA A 684 -8.17 29.41 22.73
C ALA A 684 -7.89 30.32 21.54
N VAL A 685 -7.49 29.72 20.42
CA VAL A 685 -7.53 30.34 19.10
C VAL A 685 -8.50 29.57 18.22
N SER A 686 -9.33 30.29 17.47
CA SER A 686 -10.32 29.67 16.60
C SER A 686 -9.98 29.90 15.14
N PHE A 687 -10.11 28.84 14.35
CA PHE A 687 -10.05 28.91 12.89
C PHE A 687 -11.45 29.03 12.30
N SER A 688 -11.51 29.54 11.08
CA SER A 688 -12.71 29.37 10.26
C SER A 688 -12.98 27.87 10.02
N SER A 689 -14.24 27.49 9.78
CA SER A 689 -14.56 26.08 9.51
C SER A 689 -14.05 25.68 8.12
N PHE A 690 -13.07 24.79 8.07
CA PHE A 690 -12.53 24.18 6.83
C PHE A 690 -11.91 22.82 7.12
N ASN A 691 -11.80 21.96 6.12
CA ASN A 691 -11.13 20.67 6.28
C ASN A 691 -9.61 20.84 6.27
N ILE A 692 -8.94 20.32 7.30
CA ILE A 692 -7.48 20.37 7.47
C ILE A 692 -6.83 19.44 6.46
N LEU A 693 -5.78 19.89 5.77
CA LEU A 693 -4.96 19.04 4.90
C LEU A 693 -3.67 18.58 5.57
N ASN A 694 -3.02 19.50 6.29
CA ASN A 694 -1.85 19.24 7.11
C ASN A 694 -1.81 20.27 8.24
N ALA A 695 -1.07 19.94 9.30
CA ALA A 695 -0.80 20.81 10.42
C ALA A 695 0.71 20.98 10.62
N LYS A 696 1.12 22.21 10.90
CA LYS A 696 2.47 22.58 11.34
C LYS A 696 2.38 23.50 12.54
N PHE A 697 3.29 23.35 13.49
CA PHE A 697 3.38 24.20 14.67
C PHE A 697 4.73 24.90 14.69
N VAL A 698 4.78 26.10 15.27
CA VAL A 698 6.04 26.79 15.57
C VAL A 698 6.03 27.21 17.03
N ILE A 699 7.01 26.72 17.80
CA ILE A 699 7.07 26.91 19.25
C ILE A 699 8.13 27.97 19.60
N HIS A 700 7.72 28.96 20.39
CA HIS A 700 8.61 29.92 21.05
C HIS A 700 8.29 29.90 22.55
N MET A 701 9.12 29.19 23.30
CA MET A 701 9.00 28.94 24.73
C MET A 701 10.36 29.13 25.38
N ARG A 702 10.34 29.77 26.54
CA ARG A 702 11.46 29.83 27.46
C ARG A 702 11.17 28.95 28.66
N HIS A 703 12.12 28.13 29.08
CA HIS A 703 11.98 27.21 30.21
C HIS A 703 13.35 26.98 30.83
N THR A 704 13.41 26.81 32.15
CA THR A 704 14.65 26.58 32.90
C THR A 704 15.13 25.13 32.91
N TYR A 705 14.29 24.20 32.47
CA TYR A 705 14.63 22.79 32.37
C TYR A 705 13.65 22.10 31.40
N LEU A 706 14.06 21.56 30.24
CA LEU A 706 13.07 21.03 29.28
C LEU A 706 12.69 19.55 29.52
N ASP A 707 13.33 18.89 30.48
CA ASP A 707 13.17 17.45 30.72
C ASP A 707 11.91 17.07 31.50
N ASP A 708 11.30 18.02 32.18
CA ASP A 708 10.03 17.90 32.90
C ASP A 708 8.82 18.37 32.07
N GLU A 709 9.06 18.91 30.89
CA GLU A 709 8.07 19.62 30.08
C GLU A 709 7.32 18.71 29.10
N VAL A 710 5.99 18.90 29.03
CA VAL A 710 5.13 18.29 28.01
C VAL A 710 4.28 19.36 27.33
N ILE A 711 4.33 19.40 25.99
CA ILE A 711 3.58 20.34 25.15
C ILE A 711 2.64 19.58 24.23
N GLN A 712 1.34 19.88 24.30
CA GLN A 712 0.30 19.20 23.53
C GLN A 712 -0.62 20.17 22.82
N ILE A 713 -1.18 19.73 21.69
CA ILE A 713 -2.25 20.42 21.00
C ILE A 713 -3.62 19.79 21.31
N LEU A 714 -4.57 20.63 21.69
CA LEU A 714 -5.98 20.30 21.78
C LEU A 714 -6.66 20.87 20.54
N SER A 715 -7.08 19.98 19.64
CA SER A 715 -7.87 20.34 18.47
C SER A 715 -9.35 20.49 18.87
N PRO A 716 -10.15 21.27 18.11
CA PRO A 716 -11.57 21.49 18.40
C PRO A 716 -12.45 20.36 17.90
N ILE A 717 -11.86 19.31 17.33
CA ILE A 717 -12.56 18.13 16.82
C ILE A 717 -13.27 17.51 18.02
N PRO A 718 -14.61 17.65 18.13
CA PRO A 718 -15.35 17.00 19.20
C PRO A 718 -15.58 15.57 18.73
N ASP A 719 -14.77 14.64 19.20
CA ASP A 719 -15.12 13.23 19.10
C ASP A 719 -15.02 12.57 20.47
N ALA A 720 -15.66 11.44 20.60
CA ALA A 720 -15.66 10.65 21.83
C ALA A 720 -14.27 10.07 22.21
N ASN A 721 -13.20 10.48 21.51
CA ASN A 721 -11.85 9.93 21.56
C ASN A 721 -10.77 11.01 21.78
N ASN A 722 -11.14 12.30 21.85
CA ASN A 722 -10.32 13.44 22.25
C ASN A 722 -8.92 13.45 21.61
N ASN A 723 -8.85 13.40 20.27
CA ASN A 723 -7.63 13.33 19.46
C ASN A 723 -6.63 14.50 19.72
N ARG A 724 -5.91 14.43 20.84
CA ARG A 724 -4.81 15.30 21.27
C ARG A 724 -3.51 14.77 20.70
N LYS A 725 -2.57 15.67 20.36
CA LYS A 725 -1.25 15.28 19.85
C LYS A 725 -0.16 15.92 20.69
N CYS A 726 0.77 15.11 21.16
CA CYS A 726 1.96 15.59 21.86
C CYS A 726 2.97 16.07 20.81
N LEU A 727 3.43 17.31 20.99
CA LEU A 727 4.42 17.96 20.13
C LEU A 727 5.83 17.76 20.67
N PHE A 728 5.99 17.79 21.99
CA PHE A 728 7.23 17.66 22.73
C PHE A 728 6.94 17.04 24.11
N SER A 729 7.77 16.09 24.56
CA SER A 729 7.70 15.51 25.90
C SER A 729 9.08 15.10 26.37
N THR A 730 9.54 15.65 27.50
CA THR A 730 10.62 15.09 28.33
C THR A 730 11.87 14.65 27.55
N ASN A 731 12.26 15.46 26.58
CA ASN A 731 13.40 15.22 25.68
C ASN A 731 14.43 16.37 25.81
N GLY A 732 14.52 16.99 26.98
CA GLY A 732 15.46 18.07 27.29
C GLY A 732 16.81 17.57 27.80
N ASN A 733 17.59 18.51 28.35
CA ASN A 733 18.86 18.40 29.07
C ASN A 733 19.18 19.82 29.58
N ASP A 734 20.25 20.01 30.36
CA ASP A 734 20.69 21.35 30.82
C ASP A 734 20.99 22.29 29.62
N GLY A 735 20.12 23.29 29.36
CA GLY A 735 20.21 24.16 28.18
C GLY A 735 18.88 24.78 27.74
N ASP A 736 18.41 25.77 28.48
CA ASP A 736 17.07 26.39 28.40
C ASP A 736 16.58 26.79 27.00
N ASN A 737 15.28 26.57 26.73
CA ASN A 737 14.43 27.18 25.68
C ASN A 737 14.19 26.38 24.38
N ILE A 738 12.96 26.49 23.85
CA ILE A 738 12.57 26.08 22.49
C ILE A 738 12.22 27.35 21.71
N TYR A 739 13.00 27.71 20.69
CA TYR A 739 12.77 28.97 19.99
C TYR A 739 12.77 28.83 18.48
N GLY A 740 11.60 28.99 17.85
CA GLY A 740 11.45 28.92 16.40
C GLY A 740 11.49 27.50 15.84
N ALA A 741 11.32 26.48 16.69
CA ALA A 741 11.23 25.09 16.28
C ALA A 741 9.92 24.87 15.50
N GLU A 742 10.03 24.42 14.25
CA GLU A 742 8.92 23.98 13.42
C GLU A 742 8.64 22.50 13.70
N VAL A 743 7.37 22.15 13.96
CA VAL A 743 6.95 20.79 14.32
C VAL A 743 5.92 20.28 13.31
N TYR A 744 6.27 19.25 12.55
CA TYR A 744 5.40 18.64 11.52
C TYR A 744 5.86 17.23 11.10
N ASP A 745 4.94 16.43 10.56
CA ASP A 745 5.17 14.98 10.31
C ASP A 745 6.25 14.62 9.29
N LEU A 746 6.65 15.57 8.44
CA LEU A 746 7.65 15.36 7.39
C LEU A 746 9.06 15.86 7.77
N ALA A 747 9.22 16.43 8.97
CA ALA A 747 10.54 16.76 9.49
C ALA A 747 11.41 15.50 9.56
N GLN A 748 12.72 15.62 9.35
CA GLN A 748 13.63 14.49 9.39
C GLN A 748 14.11 14.21 10.82
N ASP A 749 14.35 15.26 11.58
CA ASP A 749 14.99 15.20 12.89
C ASP A 749 13.98 14.95 14.00
N PHE A 750 14.33 14.05 14.93
CA PHE A 750 13.65 13.92 16.22
C PHE A 750 14.25 14.92 17.23
N TRP A 751 13.51 15.22 18.29
CA TRP A 751 13.98 16.12 19.34
C TRP A 751 15.23 15.60 20.03
N SER A 752 15.25 14.30 20.33
CA SER A 752 16.35 13.53 20.94
C SER A 752 17.68 13.59 20.16
N ASN A 753 17.63 13.78 18.84
CA ASN A 753 18.82 13.89 17.99
C ASN A 753 19.49 15.27 18.06
N SER A 754 18.89 16.20 18.81
CA SER A 754 19.40 17.55 19.01
C SER A 754 19.56 17.82 20.49
N THR A 755 20.30 18.87 20.83
CA THR A 755 20.56 19.27 22.21
C THR A 755 19.93 20.64 22.48
N PRO A 756 19.21 20.81 23.60
CA PRO A 756 18.78 22.13 24.06
C PRO A 756 19.97 23.10 24.22
N PRO A 757 19.78 24.42 23.98
CA PRO A 757 18.55 25.08 23.55
C PRO A 757 18.15 24.72 22.12
N TYR A 758 16.85 24.46 21.89
CA TYR A 758 16.33 24.15 20.54
C TYR A 758 16.12 25.43 19.73
N LEU A 759 17.23 25.97 19.21
CA LEU A 759 17.27 27.22 18.45
C LEU A 759 17.02 26.96 16.96
N SER A 760 15.79 27.21 16.50
CA SER A 760 15.34 27.15 15.10
C SER A 760 15.71 25.84 14.37
N GLY A 761 14.72 24.96 14.15
CA GLY A 761 14.92 23.67 13.48
C GLY A 761 13.58 23.06 13.07
N SER A 762 13.60 21.99 12.29
CA SER A 762 12.41 21.22 11.92
C SER A 762 12.42 19.89 12.64
N PHE A 763 11.48 19.67 13.56
CA PHE A 763 11.41 18.47 14.38
C PHE A 763 10.12 17.69 14.10
N LYS A 764 10.20 16.38 14.16
CA LYS A 764 9.01 15.53 14.18
C LYS A 764 8.25 15.80 15.47
N PRO A 765 6.92 15.92 15.44
CA PRO A 765 6.16 15.84 16.69
C PRO A 765 6.43 14.48 17.32
N GLU A 766 6.42 14.39 18.66
CA GLU A 766 6.47 13.08 19.31
C GLU A 766 5.37 12.15 18.78
N TYR A 767 4.23 12.72 18.37
CA TYR A 767 3.12 11.98 17.77
C TYR A 767 2.61 12.61 16.48
N ASN A 768 2.37 11.75 15.50
CA ASN A 768 1.99 12.14 14.16
C ASN A 768 0.67 12.97 14.14
N LEU A 769 0.72 14.12 13.48
CA LEU A 769 -0.37 15.09 13.31
C LEU A 769 -1.34 14.72 12.19
N ARG A 770 -1.03 13.73 11.34
CA ARG A 770 -1.92 13.26 10.25
C ARG A 770 -3.30 12.83 10.73
N GLY A 771 -3.44 12.49 12.02
CA GLY A 771 -4.75 12.25 12.65
C GLY A 771 -5.70 13.46 12.63
N LEU A 772 -5.21 14.66 12.29
CA LEU A 772 -6.02 15.87 12.11
C LEU A 772 -6.52 16.06 10.67
N ASN A 773 -5.95 15.35 9.69
CA ASN A 773 -6.24 15.56 8.29
C ASN A 773 -7.68 15.12 7.95
N GLY A 774 -8.37 15.91 7.12
CA GLY A 774 -9.75 15.70 6.70
C GLY A 774 -10.81 16.16 7.70
N PHE A 775 -10.45 16.48 8.94
CA PHE A 775 -11.34 17.03 9.95
C PHE A 775 -11.56 18.54 9.80
N SER A 776 -12.64 19.05 10.37
CA SER A 776 -12.86 20.49 10.44
C SER A 776 -11.89 21.16 11.41
N ALA A 777 -11.22 22.21 10.96
CA ALA A 777 -10.42 23.12 11.78
C ALA A 777 -11.29 24.00 12.69
N GLY A 778 -12.59 24.09 12.43
CA GLY A 778 -13.48 25.01 13.13
C GLY A 778 -13.64 24.68 14.62
N GLY A 779 -13.46 25.70 15.47
CA GLY A 779 -13.63 25.64 16.91
C GLY A 779 -12.35 26.05 17.67
N SER A 780 -12.33 25.83 18.99
CA SER A 780 -11.24 26.26 19.88
C SER A 780 -10.03 25.31 19.88
N TRP A 781 -8.91 25.77 19.34
CA TRP A 781 -7.60 25.14 19.50
C TRP A 781 -6.87 25.72 20.71
N ARG A 782 -6.17 24.88 21.47
CA ARG A 782 -5.40 25.29 22.65
C ARG A 782 -4.10 24.51 22.74
N ILE A 783 -3.09 25.12 23.35
CA ILE A 783 -1.92 24.39 23.84
C ILE A 783 -2.18 24.00 25.28
N LEU A 784 -1.95 22.73 25.58
CA LEU A 784 -1.84 22.27 26.95
C LEU A 784 -0.35 22.08 27.23
N HIS A 785 0.11 22.78 28.25
CA HIS A 785 1.43 22.67 28.81
C HIS A 785 1.32 21.94 30.15
N PHE A 786 2.25 21.04 30.42
CA PHE A 786 2.36 20.34 31.70
C PHE A 786 3.81 20.32 32.15
N ASP A 787 4.06 20.88 33.33
CA ASP A 787 5.36 20.88 34.01
C ASP A 787 5.31 19.86 35.16
N ARG A 788 6.35 19.01 35.28
CA ARG A 788 6.48 17.98 36.33
C ARG A 788 7.33 18.43 37.52
N SER A 789 8.01 19.56 37.45
CA SER A 789 8.80 20.14 38.53
C SER A 789 7.96 21.10 39.37
N LEU A 790 8.48 21.55 40.52
CA LEU A 790 7.90 22.61 41.36
C LEU A 790 8.76 23.87 41.37
N THR A 791 9.92 23.83 40.70
CA THR A 791 10.99 24.84 40.82
C THR A 791 11.26 25.60 39.52
N ASP A 792 10.60 25.21 38.44
CA ASP A 792 10.88 25.69 37.11
C ASP A 792 9.77 26.63 36.64
N TYR A 793 10.06 27.42 35.61
CA TYR A 793 9.07 28.34 35.05
C TYR A 793 9.04 28.28 33.53
N ALA A 794 7.85 27.96 33.01
CA ALA A 794 7.57 28.04 31.59
C ALA A 794 7.05 29.40 31.18
N PHE A 795 7.64 29.94 30.12
CA PHE A 795 7.20 31.16 29.52
C PHE A 795 7.00 30.97 28.01
N PHE A 796 5.75 30.90 27.55
CA PHE A 796 5.43 30.82 26.12
C PHE A 796 5.38 32.22 25.52
N ASP A 797 6.39 32.59 24.74
CA ASP A 797 6.41 33.85 23.99
C ASP A 797 5.39 33.84 22.85
N SER A 798 5.27 32.70 22.17
CA SER A 798 4.19 32.43 21.21
C SER A 798 4.19 30.99 20.73
N VAL A 799 3.01 30.45 20.46
CA VAL A 799 2.86 29.23 19.64
C VAL A 799 2.04 29.56 18.41
N PHE A 800 2.56 29.24 17.23
CA PHE A 800 1.83 29.39 15.98
C PHE A 800 1.27 28.05 15.53
N ILE A 801 -0.05 28.01 15.32
CA ILE A 801 -0.73 26.90 14.67
C ILE A 801 -0.91 27.29 13.20
N ILE A 802 -0.37 26.46 12.30
CA ILE A 802 -0.43 26.67 10.86
C ILE A 802 -1.18 25.47 10.27
N LEU A 803 -2.44 25.70 9.87
CA LEU A 803 -3.27 24.67 9.26
C LEU A 803 -3.43 24.96 7.78
N SER A 804 -3.08 23.99 6.94
CA SER A 804 -3.27 24.12 5.50
C SER A 804 -4.66 23.66 5.08
N ARG A 805 -5.25 24.38 4.13
CA ARG A 805 -6.55 24.12 3.51
C ARG A 805 -6.51 24.38 2.01
N THR A 806 -7.45 23.78 1.29
CA THR A 806 -7.75 24.19 -0.09
C THR A 806 -8.61 25.46 -0.11
N THR A 807 -8.29 26.42 -0.97
CA THR A 807 -9.21 27.48 -1.42
C THR A 807 -9.64 27.20 -2.86
N GLY A 808 -10.93 27.14 -3.18
CA GLY A 808 -11.40 27.15 -4.59
C GLY A 808 -11.99 28.52 -4.94
N THR A 809 -11.84 29.15 -6.12
CA THR A 809 -10.93 29.00 -7.30
C THR A 809 -10.75 30.40 -7.97
N PRO A 810 -9.74 30.70 -8.86
CA PRO A 810 -9.39 29.94 -10.07
C PRO A 810 -8.00 29.25 -10.12
N SER A 811 -8.07 28.09 -10.79
CA SER A 811 -7.04 27.34 -11.52
C SER A 811 -6.12 28.23 -12.38
N PRO A 812 -4.84 27.85 -12.60
CA PRO A 812 -3.91 28.54 -13.51
C PRO A 812 -4.27 28.43 -15.01
N SER A 813 -5.53 28.13 -15.34
CA SER A 813 -5.98 27.85 -16.72
C SER A 813 -6.84 28.99 -17.25
N VAL A 814 -6.81 29.20 -18.57
CA VAL A 814 -7.56 30.27 -19.23
C VAL A 814 -9.05 29.95 -19.18
N ARG A 815 -9.84 30.84 -18.56
CA ARG A 815 -11.31 30.69 -18.45
C ARG A 815 -12.01 31.44 -19.59
N LEU A 816 -12.77 30.71 -20.40
CA LEU A 816 -13.59 31.25 -21.48
C LEU A 816 -14.95 31.64 -20.93
N ASN A 817 -15.04 32.87 -20.40
CA ASN A 817 -16.26 33.37 -19.76
C ASN A 817 -16.95 34.50 -20.56
N GLN A 818 -16.25 35.16 -21.49
CA GLN A 818 -16.75 36.31 -22.27
C GLN A 818 -16.41 36.19 -23.76
N PRO A 819 -17.16 36.84 -24.67
CA PRO A 819 -16.94 36.79 -26.13
C PRO A 819 -15.69 37.55 -26.65
N SER A 820 -14.89 38.20 -25.79
CA SER A 820 -13.69 38.92 -26.20
C SER A 820 -12.52 37.96 -26.37
N ASP A 821 -11.90 37.96 -27.55
CA ASP A 821 -10.83 37.06 -28.01
C ASP A 821 -9.78 36.82 -26.91
N SER A 822 -9.83 35.64 -26.30
CA SER A 822 -8.81 35.21 -25.34
C SER A 822 -7.57 34.85 -26.14
N ILE A 823 -6.69 35.82 -26.38
CA ILE A 823 -5.37 35.56 -26.96
C ILE A 823 -4.63 34.67 -25.98
N VAL A 824 -4.21 33.48 -26.46
CA VAL A 824 -3.39 32.57 -25.68
C VAL A 824 -2.06 32.38 -26.38
N ASP A 825 -1.03 32.92 -25.73
CA ASP A 825 0.35 32.73 -26.13
C ASP A 825 0.91 31.44 -25.49
N PHE A 826 1.42 30.56 -26.33
CA PHE A 826 2.13 29.35 -25.94
C PHE A 826 3.58 29.62 -25.53
N GLY A 827 4.07 30.86 -25.67
CA GLY A 827 5.39 31.31 -25.25
C GLY A 827 6.49 31.02 -26.28
N ASP A 828 7.73 31.18 -25.85
CA ASP A 828 8.92 30.70 -26.58
C ASP A 828 9.02 29.18 -26.44
N VAL A 829 8.56 28.46 -27.46
CA VAL A 829 8.59 26.99 -27.49
C VAL A 829 9.82 26.54 -28.28
N THR A 830 10.87 26.06 -27.61
CA THR A 830 12.05 25.51 -28.27
C THR A 830 11.94 24.00 -28.42
N PHE A 831 12.32 23.43 -29.56
CA PHE A 831 12.39 21.98 -29.73
C PHE A 831 13.37 21.35 -28.71
N PRO A 832 13.06 20.18 -28.12
CA PRO A 832 11.94 19.27 -28.39
C PRO A 832 10.68 19.53 -27.56
N GLU A 833 10.51 20.71 -26.96
CA GLU A 833 9.42 20.97 -26.03
C GLU A 833 8.05 20.99 -26.73
N ILE A 834 7.10 20.29 -26.11
CA ILE A 834 5.68 20.36 -26.42
C ILE A 834 5.08 21.43 -25.50
N ALA A 835 4.49 22.47 -26.07
CA ALA A 835 3.72 23.44 -25.30
C ALA A 835 2.23 23.06 -25.33
N GLU A 836 1.66 22.83 -24.15
CA GLU A 836 0.23 22.57 -23.97
C GLU A 836 -0.41 23.64 -23.06
N LYS A 837 -1.63 24.05 -23.38
CA LYS A 837 -2.40 25.00 -22.57
C LYS A 837 -3.78 24.43 -22.26
N ASN A 838 -4.22 24.66 -21.02
CA ASN A 838 -5.51 24.19 -20.50
C ASN A 838 -6.58 25.30 -20.61
N PHE A 839 -7.78 24.93 -21.04
CA PHE A 839 -8.91 25.84 -21.30
C PHE A 839 -10.18 25.36 -20.63
N TYR A 840 -10.89 26.26 -19.93
CA TYR A 840 -12.20 25.96 -19.35
C TYR A 840 -13.31 26.71 -20.08
N LEU A 841 -14.29 25.98 -20.61
CA LEU A 841 -15.58 26.53 -21.03
C LEU A 841 -16.57 26.44 -19.87
N LYS A 842 -16.91 27.59 -19.27
CA LYS A 842 -17.86 27.66 -18.16
C LYS A 842 -19.28 27.90 -18.68
N ASN A 843 -20.21 27.03 -18.31
CA ASN A 843 -21.63 27.31 -18.52
C ASN A 843 -22.17 28.17 -17.37
N THR A 844 -22.33 29.47 -17.61
CA THR A 844 -22.95 30.40 -16.65
C THR A 844 -24.47 30.50 -16.80
N GLY A 845 -25.05 29.75 -17.74
CA GLY A 845 -26.49 29.71 -17.99
C GLY A 845 -27.24 28.83 -16.99
N THR A 846 -28.57 28.87 -17.09
CA THR A 846 -29.49 28.10 -16.25
C THR A 846 -29.91 26.76 -16.87
N SER A 847 -29.52 26.49 -18.12
CA SER A 847 -29.75 25.25 -18.86
C SER A 847 -28.42 24.61 -19.31
N SER A 848 -28.44 23.30 -19.62
CA SER A 848 -27.24 22.62 -20.11
C SER A 848 -26.80 23.18 -21.46
N MET A 849 -25.51 23.47 -21.57
CA MET A 849 -24.85 23.96 -22.78
C MET A 849 -24.26 22.77 -23.53
N SER A 850 -24.77 22.46 -24.72
CA SER A 850 -24.21 21.42 -25.59
C SER A 850 -23.07 21.98 -26.42
N ILE A 851 -22.03 21.17 -26.65
CA ILE A 851 -20.91 21.48 -27.54
C ILE A 851 -21.00 20.57 -28.77
N PRO A 852 -21.77 20.93 -29.80
CA PRO A 852 -21.97 20.06 -30.98
C PRO A 852 -20.74 19.93 -31.87
N ALA A 853 -19.85 20.92 -31.88
CA ALA A 853 -18.69 20.94 -32.76
C ALA A 853 -17.58 21.86 -32.24
N TYR A 854 -16.36 21.60 -32.71
CA TYR A 854 -15.19 22.47 -32.57
C TYR A 854 -14.35 22.40 -33.85
N SER A 855 -13.52 23.40 -34.10
CA SER A 855 -12.59 23.42 -35.23
C SER A 855 -11.33 24.23 -34.93
N PHE A 856 -10.24 23.93 -35.63
CA PHE A 856 -9.08 24.82 -35.75
C PHE A 856 -9.13 25.48 -37.13
N GLU A 857 -8.85 26.78 -37.18
CA GLU A 857 -8.85 27.59 -38.41
C GLU A 857 -7.59 28.46 -38.46
N GLY A 858 -7.20 28.93 -39.64
CA GLY A 858 -6.01 29.78 -39.84
C GLY A 858 -4.83 29.06 -40.54
N GLU A 859 -3.83 29.85 -40.93
CA GLU A 859 -2.67 29.42 -41.73
C GLU A 859 -1.86 28.29 -41.07
N PHE A 860 -1.82 28.25 -39.73
CA PHE A 860 -1.06 27.25 -38.96
C PHE A 860 -1.96 26.30 -38.15
N ALA A 861 -3.24 26.16 -38.52
CA ALA A 861 -4.21 25.35 -37.77
C ALA A 861 -3.77 23.89 -37.55
N GLU A 862 -3.09 23.29 -38.53
CA GLU A 862 -2.57 21.92 -38.49
C GLU A 862 -1.46 21.70 -37.44
N LEU A 863 -0.79 22.78 -37.03
CA LEU A 863 0.22 22.73 -35.97
C LEU A 863 -0.42 22.71 -34.58
N PHE A 864 -1.74 22.87 -34.47
CA PHE A 864 -2.46 22.75 -33.21
C PHE A 864 -3.37 21.53 -33.21
N SER A 865 -3.46 20.87 -32.06
CA SER A 865 -4.42 19.78 -31.87
C SER A 865 -4.99 19.79 -30.47
N LEU A 866 -6.16 19.16 -30.32
CA LEU A 866 -6.69 18.85 -29.01
C LEU A 866 -5.99 17.61 -28.44
N VAL A 867 -5.60 17.71 -27.18
CA VAL A 867 -5.08 16.56 -26.42
C VAL A 867 -6.22 15.67 -25.93
N ASN A 868 -7.41 16.26 -25.71
CA ASN A 868 -8.60 15.54 -25.27
C ASN A 868 -9.86 16.04 -25.99
N THR A 869 -10.80 15.14 -26.25
CA THR A 869 -12.10 15.49 -26.79
C THR A 869 -12.88 16.36 -25.79
N PRO A 870 -13.46 17.51 -26.20
CA PRO A 870 -14.31 18.31 -25.32
C PRO A 870 -15.55 17.51 -24.92
N VAL A 871 -16.03 17.70 -23.69
CA VAL A 871 -17.30 17.09 -23.26
C VAL A 871 -18.45 17.63 -24.10
N THR A 872 -19.41 16.78 -24.44
CA THR A 872 -20.50 17.12 -25.37
C THR A 872 -21.59 17.99 -24.74
N SER A 873 -21.64 18.09 -23.40
CA SER A 873 -22.59 18.92 -22.66
C SER A 873 -22.00 19.40 -21.33
N VAL A 874 -22.29 20.64 -20.95
CA VAL A 874 -21.88 21.30 -19.71
C VAL A 874 -23.13 21.70 -18.93
N ALA A 875 -23.33 21.16 -17.74
CA ALA A 875 -24.50 21.47 -16.92
C ALA A 875 -24.53 22.96 -16.47
N PRO A 876 -25.69 23.50 -16.06
CA PRO A 876 -25.78 24.84 -15.49
C PRO A 876 -24.77 25.06 -14.36
N ASN A 877 -24.06 26.20 -14.37
CA ASN A 877 -23.00 26.54 -13.42
C ASN A 877 -21.81 25.56 -13.38
N ASP A 878 -21.63 24.74 -14.42
CA ASP A 878 -20.52 23.80 -14.53
C ASP A 878 -19.42 24.29 -15.49
N SER A 879 -18.35 23.51 -15.65
CA SER A 879 -17.28 23.82 -16.58
C SER A 879 -16.80 22.58 -17.31
N ALA A 880 -16.42 22.75 -18.58
CA ALA A 880 -15.75 21.76 -19.41
C ALA A 880 -14.28 22.12 -19.56
N LEU A 881 -13.38 21.15 -19.36
CA LEU A 881 -11.96 21.30 -19.67
C LEU A 881 -11.65 20.72 -21.06
N PHE A 882 -10.88 21.45 -21.85
CA PHE A 882 -10.15 20.91 -22.98
C PHE A 882 -8.73 21.48 -23.02
N ARG A 883 -7.82 20.77 -23.68
CA ARG A 883 -6.39 21.14 -23.76
C ARG A 883 -5.96 21.19 -25.21
N ILE A 884 -5.28 22.27 -25.58
CA ILE A 884 -4.71 22.47 -26.92
C ILE A 884 -3.19 22.29 -26.80
N LYS A 885 -2.63 21.54 -27.73
CA LYS A 885 -1.20 21.29 -27.90
C LYS A 885 -0.72 21.95 -29.20
N LEU A 886 0.44 22.60 -29.15
CA LEU A 886 1.23 22.94 -30.33
C LEU A 886 2.10 21.72 -30.71
N ASN A 887 1.80 21.11 -31.86
CA ASN A 887 2.51 20.00 -32.47
C ASN A 887 3.68 20.54 -33.29
N THR A 888 4.87 20.59 -32.71
CA THR A 888 6.07 20.99 -33.46
C THR A 888 6.56 19.83 -34.33
N LEU A 889 6.43 19.98 -35.65
CA LEU A 889 7.25 19.25 -36.63
C LEU A 889 8.61 19.97 -36.72
N ALA A 890 9.68 19.22 -36.96
CA ALA A 890 11.05 19.74 -36.95
C ALA A 890 11.20 21.01 -37.83
N GLY A 891 11.89 22.02 -37.29
CA GLY A 891 12.44 23.14 -38.07
C GLY A 891 11.44 24.20 -38.55
N ASN A 892 11.42 25.34 -37.86
CA ASN A 892 11.63 26.69 -38.42
C ASN A 892 10.83 27.76 -37.68
N TYR A 893 11.54 28.50 -36.81
CA TYR A 893 11.08 29.76 -36.25
C TYR A 893 11.83 30.91 -36.91
N ALA A 894 11.14 31.91 -37.47
CA ALA A 894 11.82 33.16 -37.84
C ALA A 894 12.06 34.03 -36.59
N ALA A 895 13.09 34.91 -36.66
CA ALA A 895 13.54 35.77 -35.56
C ALA A 895 12.40 36.51 -34.83
N SER A 896 12.59 36.76 -33.54
CA SER A 896 11.67 37.50 -32.66
C SER A 896 11.24 38.82 -33.30
N GLY A 897 9.97 38.97 -33.67
CA GLY A 897 9.54 40.18 -34.38
C GLY A 897 8.04 40.37 -34.63
N MET A 898 7.17 39.43 -34.26
CA MET A 898 5.72 39.63 -34.38
C MET A 898 4.99 39.16 -33.12
N ASN A 899 5.20 39.88 -32.00
CA ASN A 899 4.29 39.77 -30.85
C ASN A 899 2.89 40.21 -31.30
N GLY A 900 1.91 39.28 -31.29
CA GLY A 900 0.50 39.59 -31.49
C GLY A 900 -0.14 39.14 -32.80
N ALA A 901 0.56 38.46 -33.71
CA ALA A 901 -0.06 37.88 -34.90
C ALA A 901 -0.78 36.56 -34.55
N GLU A 902 -2.04 36.42 -34.96
CA GLU A 902 -2.84 35.20 -34.78
C GLU A 902 -2.29 34.08 -35.70
N ASN A 903 -1.77 33.00 -35.10
CA ASN A 903 -1.25 31.85 -35.86
C ASN A 903 -2.38 30.89 -36.27
N ALA A 904 -3.31 30.66 -35.35
CA ALA A 904 -4.50 29.84 -35.56
C ALA A 904 -5.64 30.30 -34.64
N VAL A 905 -6.86 29.87 -34.92
CA VAL A 905 -8.06 30.08 -34.09
C VAL A 905 -8.63 28.73 -33.71
N PHE A 906 -8.87 28.51 -32.42
CA PHE A 906 -9.71 27.42 -31.97
C PHE A 906 -11.14 27.92 -31.75
N LYS A 907 -12.10 27.31 -32.44
CA LYS A 907 -13.53 27.62 -32.33
C LYS A 907 -14.28 26.50 -31.62
N VAL A 908 -15.18 26.89 -30.73
CA VAL A 908 -16.12 25.99 -30.04
C VAL A 908 -17.54 26.45 -30.29
N MET A 909 -18.36 25.60 -30.92
CA MET A 909 -19.77 25.88 -31.15
C MET A 909 -20.58 25.46 -29.93
N THR A 910 -21.59 26.25 -29.56
CA THR A 910 -22.53 25.88 -28.49
C THR A 910 -23.98 26.14 -28.89
N ASN A 911 -24.92 25.58 -28.13
CA ASN A 911 -26.36 25.88 -28.27
C ASN A 911 -26.81 27.10 -27.46
N ASP A 912 -25.91 27.83 -26.79
CA ASP A 912 -26.24 29.04 -26.06
C ASP A 912 -26.55 30.18 -27.05
N PRO A 913 -27.80 30.69 -27.13
CA PRO A 913 -28.16 31.73 -28.08
C PRO A 913 -27.42 33.06 -27.85
N SER A 914 -26.96 33.29 -26.61
CA SER A 914 -26.19 34.48 -26.26
C SER A 914 -24.72 34.35 -26.66
N LYS A 915 -24.23 33.12 -26.86
CA LYS A 915 -22.83 32.77 -27.15
C LYS A 915 -22.75 31.52 -28.04
N PRO A 916 -23.24 31.60 -29.30
CA PRO A 916 -23.29 30.43 -30.19
C PRO A 916 -21.90 29.93 -30.61
N GLU A 917 -20.87 30.78 -30.48
CA GLU A 917 -19.48 30.49 -30.80
C GLU A 917 -18.55 31.12 -29.76
N PHE A 918 -17.53 30.37 -29.33
CA PHE A 918 -16.38 30.86 -28.59
C PHE A 918 -15.14 30.77 -29.47
N ARG A 919 -14.43 31.88 -29.65
CA ARG A 919 -13.18 31.98 -30.44
C ARG A 919 -11.98 32.18 -29.53
N ILE A 920 -10.90 31.47 -29.83
CA ILE A 920 -9.64 31.55 -29.10
C ILE A 920 -8.50 31.75 -30.10
N SER A 921 -7.85 32.91 -30.06
CA SER A 921 -6.66 33.18 -30.87
C SER A 921 -5.45 32.49 -30.25
N LEU A 922 -4.81 31.60 -31.01
CA LEU A 922 -3.62 30.85 -30.61
C LEU A 922 -2.39 31.53 -31.20
N GLN A 923 -1.42 31.84 -30.35
CA GLN A 923 -0.20 32.55 -30.72
C GLN A 923 1.02 31.88 -30.09
N THR A 924 2.19 32.16 -30.67
CA THR A 924 3.50 31.79 -30.14
C THR A 924 4.37 33.04 -30.16
N SER A 925 5.36 33.12 -29.28
CA SER A 925 6.30 34.26 -29.26
C SER A 925 7.24 34.28 -30.48
N ARG A 926 7.19 33.24 -31.35
CA ARG A 926 7.96 33.11 -32.61
C ARG A 926 7.05 32.85 -33.82
N LYS A 927 7.50 33.18 -35.04
CA LYS A 927 6.80 32.94 -36.31
C LYS A 927 7.02 31.50 -36.83
N LEU A 928 5.97 30.79 -37.26
CA LEU A 928 6.00 29.41 -37.80
C LEU A 928 6.26 29.38 -39.34
N VAL A 929 6.92 28.34 -39.90
CA VAL A 929 7.24 28.14 -41.35
C VAL A 929 7.05 26.64 -41.77
N HIS A 930 6.89 26.30 -43.06
CA HIS A 930 6.25 25.05 -43.56
C HIS A 930 7.09 24.14 -44.55
N ASN A 931 7.00 22.78 -44.40
CA ASN A 931 7.32 21.58 -45.25
C ASN A 931 8.76 21.15 -45.73
N PRO A 932 9.43 20.16 -45.08
CA PRO A 932 10.76 19.63 -45.47
C PRO A 932 10.80 18.65 -46.68
N LYS A 933 12.01 18.38 -47.22
CA LYS A 933 12.37 17.47 -48.33
C LYS A 933 13.48 16.49 -47.90
N ASN A 934 13.34 15.19 -48.18
CA ASN A 934 14.29 14.16 -47.72
C ASN A 934 15.12 13.60 -48.88
N LEU A 935 16.44 13.62 -48.73
CA LEU A 935 17.44 13.02 -49.63
C LEU A 935 18.05 11.78 -48.97
N ASP A 936 17.81 10.60 -49.51
CA ASP A 936 18.47 9.36 -49.12
C ASP A 936 19.82 9.22 -49.84
N LEU A 937 20.90 9.38 -49.09
CA LEU A 937 22.24 9.52 -49.61
C LEU A 937 23.14 8.38 -49.14
N ASN A 938 23.90 7.78 -50.07
CA ASN A 938 24.97 6.84 -49.74
C ASN A 938 26.34 7.47 -50.04
N VAL A 939 27.18 7.57 -49.01
CA VAL A 939 28.54 8.14 -49.02
C VAL A 939 29.43 7.30 -48.11
N LEU A 940 30.68 7.09 -48.52
CA LEU A 940 31.73 6.53 -47.66
C LEU A 940 32.90 7.52 -47.64
N ILE A 941 33.53 7.72 -46.49
CA ILE A 941 34.72 8.56 -46.33
C ILE A 941 35.92 7.63 -46.20
N GLU A 942 36.97 7.85 -47.01
CA GLU A 942 38.12 6.94 -47.16
C GLU A 942 38.76 6.59 -45.81
N GLY A 943 39.08 7.59 -44.99
CA GLY A 943 39.74 7.36 -43.70
C GLY A 943 38.87 6.63 -42.68
N LEU A 944 37.54 6.74 -42.78
CA LEU A 944 36.59 6.13 -41.85
C LEU A 944 36.12 4.75 -42.30
N TYR A 945 36.39 4.34 -43.54
CA TYR A 945 35.87 3.12 -44.13
C TYR A 945 36.85 1.95 -44.00
N ASN A 946 36.35 0.82 -43.48
CA ASN A 946 37.12 -0.42 -43.39
C ASN A 946 36.63 -1.42 -44.47
N PRO A 947 37.41 -1.64 -45.55
CA PRO A 947 37.01 -2.52 -46.65
C PRO A 947 36.94 -4.00 -46.25
N ASN A 948 37.61 -4.42 -45.17
CA ASN A 948 37.61 -5.83 -44.75
C ASN A 948 36.28 -6.26 -44.15
N ILE A 949 35.57 -5.34 -43.48
CA ILE A 949 34.25 -5.59 -42.89
C ILE A 949 33.12 -4.88 -43.64
N ASN A 950 33.45 -4.10 -44.68
CA ASN A 950 32.52 -3.29 -45.47
C ASN A 950 31.63 -2.39 -44.61
N GLN A 951 32.24 -1.73 -43.62
CA GLN A 951 31.58 -0.77 -42.73
C GLN A 951 32.46 0.47 -42.57
N MET A 952 31.84 1.65 -42.43
CA MET A 952 32.53 2.86 -41.96
C MET A 952 32.20 3.18 -40.50
N ILE A 953 33.04 3.98 -39.87
CA ILE A 953 32.68 4.65 -38.63
C ILE A 953 31.63 5.72 -38.97
N SER A 954 30.44 5.63 -38.37
CA SER A 954 29.34 6.56 -38.61
C SER A 954 29.76 7.99 -38.30
N ASP A 955 29.45 8.93 -39.19
CA ASP A 955 29.87 10.32 -39.01
C ASP A 955 28.91 11.33 -39.67
N SER A 956 28.99 12.58 -39.24
CA SER A 956 28.20 13.69 -39.78
C SER A 956 28.82 14.27 -41.05
N ILE A 957 27.98 14.48 -42.06
CA ILE A 957 28.29 15.21 -43.28
C ILE A 957 27.40 16.45 -43.38
N LYS A 958 27.87 17.47 -44.08
CA LYS A 958 27.06 18.58 -44.53
C LYS A 958 26.82 18.46 -46.02
N VAL A 959 25.56 18.44 -46.42
CA VAL A 959 25.17 18.32 -47.83
C VAL A 959 24.55 19.64 -48.27
N TYR A 960 24.97 20.11 -49.44
CA TYR A 960 24.41 21.27 -50.10
C TYR A 960 23.66 20.84 -51.34
N LEU A 961 22.50 21.46 -51.58
CA LEU A 961 21.84 21.46 -52.87
C LEU A 961 22.26 22.72 -53.60
N ARG A 962 22.84 22.56 -54.79
CA ARG A 962 23.25 23.69 -55.63
C ARG A 962 22.44 23.71 -56.92
N ASN A 963 22.18 24.91 -57.44
CA ASN A 963 21.47 25.10 -58.70
C ASN A 963 22.11 24.28 -59.83
N SER A 964 21.32 23.89 -60.84
CA SER A 964 21.80 23.16 -62.03
C SER A 964 22.51 24.03 -63.07
N THR A 965 22.55 25.35 -62.89
CA THR A 965 23.15 26.31 -63.82
C THR A 965 24.15 27.24 -63.13
N ALA A 966 25.23 27.58 -63.83
CA ALA A 966 26.23 28.54 -63.34
C ALA A 966 25.56 29.85 -62.88
N PRO A 967 25.93 30.41 -61.72
CA PRO A 967 27.11 30.12 -60.90
C PRO A 967 26.93 29.00 -59.85
N TYR A 968 25.94 28.10 -60.01
CA TYR A 968 25.70 26.95 -59.13
C TYR A 968 25.62 27.34 -57.64
N ALA A 969 24.89 28.42 -57.36
CA ALA A 969 24.69 28.91 -56.00
C ALA A 969 24.04 27.83 -55.13
N ALA A 970 24.43 27.78 -53.85
CA ALA A 970 23.78 26.93 -52.87
C ALA A 970 22.35 27.41 -52.62
N VAL A 971 21.39 26.51 -52.80
CA VAL A 971 19.95 26.73 -52.60
C VAL A 971 19.57 26.36 -51.18
N ASP A 972 20.07 25.23 -50.71
CA ASP A 972 19.85 24.78 -49.35
C ASP A 972 21.04 23.95 -48.85
N SER A 973 21.18 23.81 -47.54
CA SER A 973 22.19 22.96 -46.95
C SER A 973 21.71 22.36 -45.64
N SER A 974 22.04 21.10 -45.37
CA SER A 974 21.66 20.43 -44.15
C SER A 974 22.74 19.46 -43.69
N PHE A 975 22.77 19.19 -42.39
CA PHE A 975 23.63 18.15 -41.83
C PHE A 975 22.87 16.82 -41.80
N GLY A 976 23.58 15.72 -42.03
CA GLY A 976 23.06 14.41 -41.73
C GLY A 976 24.15 13.45 -41.27
N ILE A 977 23.73 12.41 -40.56
CA ILE A 977 24.61 11.36 -40.08
C ILE A 977 24.57 10.23 -41.09
N ILE A 978 25.74 9.85 -41.57
CA ILE A 978 25.93 8.64 -42.36
C ILE A 978 26.21 7.49 -41.39
N ASP A 979 25.42 6.41 -41.50
CA ASP A 979 25.54 5.22 -40.67
C ASP A 979 26.71 4.31 -41.08
N GLN A 980 26.86 3.18 -40.38
CA GLN A 980 27.97 2.25 -40.60
C GLN A 980 27.99 1.63 -42.01
N THR A 981 26.88 1.69 -42.76
CA THR A 981 26.79 1.17 -44.12
C THR A 981 27.12 2.22 -45.18
N GLY A 982 27.31 3.47 -44.76
CA GLY A 982 27.45 4.62 -45.65
C GLY A 982 26.12 5.29 -46.00
N HIS A 983 25.00 4.95 -45.35
CA HIS A 983 23.68 5.51 -45.67
C HIS A 983 23.25 6.61 -44.70
N GLY A 984 22.62 7.67 -45.19
CA GLY A 984 21.95 8.67 -44.35
C GLY A 984 20.87 9.46 -45.09
N THR A 985 19.85 9.88 -44.36
CA THR A 985 18.75 10.71 -44.89
C THR A 985 18.97 12.17 -44.50
N ILE A 986 19.06 13.06 -45.49
CA ILE A 986 19.31 14.50 -45.31
C ILE A 986 18.03 15.29 -45.58
N ILE A 987 17.68 16.19 -44.66
CA ILE A 987 16.42 16.95 -44.74
C ILE A 987 16.68 18.41 -45.13
N PHE A 988 16.02 18.90 -46.18
CA PHE A 988 16.13 20.25 -46.72
C PHE A 988 14.79 20.98 -46.62
N ASP A 989 14.81 22.21 -46.13
CA ASP A 989 13.59 22.99 -45.86
C ASP A 989 13.26 23.98 -47.00
N ASN A 990 14.26 24.34 -47.81
CA ASN A 990 14.14 25.34 -48.87
C ASN A 990 14.15 24.72 -50.28
N ALA A 991 14.25 23.40 -50.38
CA ALA A 991 14.27 22.69 -51.65
C ALA A 991 12.87 22.50 -52.24
N GLU A 992 12.76 22.54 -53.56
CA GLU A 992 11.50 22.38 -54.28
C GLU A 992 11.44 21.03 -55.02
N ASN A 993 10.22 20.47 -55.12
CA ASN A 993 10.00 19.29 -55.96
C ASN A 993 10.18 19.67 -57.44
N ASN A 994 10.68 18.73 -58.25
CA ASN A 994 10.91 18.87 -59.69
C ASN A 994 11.95 19.94 -60.09
N THR A 995 12.72 20.49 -59.15
CA THR A 995 13.86 21.37 -59.42
C THR A 995 15.15 20.55 -59.43
N ALA A 996 16.01 20.78 -60.42
CA ALA A 996 17.26 20.02 -60.58
C ALA A 996 18.40 20.64 -59.75
N TYR A 997 19.05 19.81 -58.93
CA TYR A 997 20.12 20.21 -58.03
C TYR A 997 21.35 19.33 -58.21
N TYR A 998 22.55 19.92 -58.14
CA TYR A 998 23.75 19.17 -57.81
C TYR A 998 23.78 18.93 -56.30
N ILE A 999 24.15 17.71 -55.90
CA ILE A 999 24.33 17.32 -54.50
C ILE A 999 25.82 17.46 -54.19
N VAL A 1000 26.16 18.25 -53.19
CA VAL A 1000 27.54 18.48 -52.79
C VAL A 1000 27.74 18.04 -51.36
N VAL A 1001 28.64 17.08 -51.16
CA VAL A 1001 28.95 16.53 -49.84
C VAL A 1001 30.24 17.17 -49.33
N LYS A 1002 30.17 17.70 -48.12
CA LYS A 1002 31.33 18.09 -47.33
C LYS A 1002 31.36 17.27 -46.05
N HIS A 1003 32.51 16.72 -45.72
CA HIS A 1003 32.75 16.09 -44.44
C HIS A 1003 33.89 16.84 -43.73
N ARG A 1004 34.00 16.67 -42.41
CA ARG A 1004 34.94 17.43 -41.57
C ARG A 1004 36.41 17.26 -41.96
N ASN A 1005 36.76 16.22 -42.72
CA ASN A 1005 38.15 15.86 -43.01
C ASN A 1005 38.35 15.31 -44.43
N SER A 1006 37.44 15.63 -45.35
CA SER A 1006 37.44 15.10 -46.72
C SER A 1006 37.27 16.19 -47.77
N ILE A 1007 37.66 15.87 -49.00
CA ILE A 1007 37.48 16.77 -50.13
C ILE A 1007 35.98 17.00 -50.41
N GLU A 1008 35.60 18.25 -50.72
CA GLU A 1008 34.25 18.55 -51.21
C GLU A 1008 33.97 17.77 -52.49
N THR A 1009 32.89 16.99 -52.51
CA THR A 1009 32.56 16.11 -53.64
C THR A 1009 31.17 16.42 -54.21
N TRP A 1010 31.11 16.62 -55.52
CA TRP A 1010 29.88 16.94 -56.26
C TRP A 1010 29.32 15.71 -56.95
N SER A 1011 27.99 15.58 -57.02
CA SER A 1011 27.32 14.58 -57.83
C SER A 1011 27.68 14.76 -59.31
N ALA A 1012 27.90 13.66 -60.03
CA ALA A 1012 28.24 13.69 -61.45
C ALA A 1012 27.11 14.28 -62.32
N VAL A 1013 25.87 14.19 -61.84
CA VAL A 1013 24.66 14.68 -62.51
C VAL A 1013 23.76 15.40 -61.52
N THR A 1014 22.81 16.18 -62.02
CA THR A 1014 21.76 16.81 -61.22
C THR A 1014 20.62 15.83 -60.91
N MET A 1015 19.98 16.01 -59.75
CA MET A 1015 18.85 15.23 -59.26
C MET A 1015 17.71 16.15 -58.81
N SER A 1016 16.48 15.63 -58.76
CA SER A 1016 15.29 16.39 -58.32
C SER A 1016 14.51 15.63 -57.26
N PHE A 1017 13.90 16.35 -56.33
CA PHE A 1017 12.93 15.75 -55.39
C PHE A 1017 11.62 15.45 -56.13
N ILE A 1018 11.10 14.24 -55.95
CA ILE A 1018 9.78 13.81 -56.41
C ILE A 1018 9.01 13.42 -55.15
N ASP A 1019 7.86 14.04 -54.92
CA ASP A 1019 7.04 13.84 -53.71
C ASP A 1019 7.85 13.96 -52.40
N SER A 1020 8.71 14.99 -52.35
CA SER A 1020 9.61 15.28 -51.23
C SER A 1020 10.71 14.24 -50.98
N LEU A 1021 10.97 13.33 -51.92
CA LEU A 1021 12.01 12.31 -51.83
C LEU A 1021 13.02 12.43 -52.98
N MET A 1022 14.31 12.25 -52.68
CA MET A 1022 15.41 12.14 -53.65
C MET A 1022 16.36 11.05 -53.16
N SER A 1023 17.07 10.35 -54.05
CA SER A 1023 18.14 9.43 -53.62
C SER A 1023 19.38 9.54 -54.51
N TYR A 1024 20.57 9.43 -53.91
CA TYR A 1024 21.85 9.43 -54.63
C TYR A 1024 22.88 8.52 -53.96
N ASN A 1025 23.78 7.92 -54.73
CA ASN A 1025 24.77 6.96 -54.22
C ASN A 1025 26.15 7.16 -54.83
N PHE A 1026 27.09 7.66 -54.03
CA PHE A 1026 28.50 7.88 -54.41
C PHE A 1026 29.35 6.61 -54.35
N THR A 1027 28.87 5.54 -53.73
CA THR A 1027 29.72 4.43 -53.28
C THR A 1027 29.90 3.30 -54.31
N VAL A 1028 29.31 3.45 -55.50
CA VAL A 1028 29.19 2.38 -56.50
C VAL A 1028 30.20 2.50 -57.65
N SER A 1029 30.60 3.70 -58.05
CA SER A 1029 31.59 3.97 -59.10
C SER A 1029 32.19 5.35 -58.91
N ASP A 1030 33.46 5.53 -59.28
CA ASP A 1030 34.09 6.85 -59.40
C ASP A 1030 33.28 7.82 -60.26
N THR A 1031 32.67 7.35 -61.36
CA THR A 1031 31.83 8.14 -62.27
C THR A 1031 30.55 8.71 -61.64
N THR A 1032 30.24 8.40 -60.39
CA THR A 1032 29.15 9.03 -59.64
C THR A 1032 29.55 10.36 -58.99
N ALA A 1033 30.84 10.63 -58.89
CA ALA A 1033 31.33 11.98 -58.59
C ALA A 1033 31.70 12.73 -59.86
N TYR A 1034 31.48 14.04 -59.86
CA TYR A 1034 31.91 14.88 -60.95
C TYR A 1034 33.43 14.79 -61.13
N GLY A 1035 33.88 14.61 -62.37
CA GLY A 1035 35.30 14.43 -62.69
C GLY A 1035 35.92 13.12 -62.20
N ASN A 1036 35.11 12.13 -61.81
CA ASN A 1036 35.55 10.85 -61.24
C ASN A 1036 36.35 11.02 -59.93
N ASN A 1037 36.01 12.04 -59.13
CA ASN A 1037 36.79 12.45 -57.96
C ASN A 1037 36.52 11.61 -56.70
N LEU A 1038 36.70 10.29 -56.80
CA LEU A 1038 36.57 9.32 -55.70
C LEU A 1038 37.74 8.34 -55.71
N VAL A 1039 38.02 7.73 -54.56
CA VAL A 1039 39.02 6.66 -54.40
C VAL A 1039 38.33 5.31 -54.27
N GLN A 1040 38.91 4.28 -54.89
CA GLN A 1040 38.43 2.92 -54.69
C GLN A 1040 39.12 2.28 -53.49
N GLU A 1041 38.34 1.91 -52.47
CA GLU A 1041 38.78 1.14 -51.32
C GLU A 1041 38.06 -0.20 -51.29
N GLY A 1042 38.80 -1.30 -51.50
CA GLY A 1042 38.21 -2.61 -51.73
C GLY A 1042 37.26 -2.65 -52.93
N SER A 1043 35.98 -2.98 -52.69
CA SER A 1043 34.95 -3.04 -53.74
C SER A 1043 34.03 -1.82 -53.78
N ARG A 1044 34.32 -0.77 -52.99
CA ARG A 1044 33.47 0.44 -52.88
C ARG A 1044 34.29 1.69 -53.21
N PHE A 1045 33.58 2.76 -53.52
CA PHE A 1045 34.17 4.07 -53.77
C PHE A 1045 33.91 5.00 -52.58
N CYS A 1046 34.94 5.75 -52.20
CA CYS A 1046 34.96 6.63 -51.05
C CYS A 1046 35.37 8.05 -51.47
N ILE A 1047 34.92 9.05 -50.72
CA ILE A 1047 35.42 10.42 -50.83
C ILE A 1047 36.81 10.47 -50.21
N PHE A 1048 37.77 11.05 -50.93
CA PHE A 1048 39.15 11.22 -50.46
C PHE A 1048 39.20 11.99 -49.14
N SER A 1049 39.90 11.45 -48.15
CA SER A 1049 40.18 12.12 -46.89
C SER A 1049 41.46 12.96 -46.99
N GLY A 1050 41.56 14.02 -46.18
CA GLY A 1050 42.79 14.79 -45.99
C GLY A 1050 42.65 16.30 -46.11
N ASP A 1051 41.57 16.84 -46.70
CA ASP A 1051 41.34 18.29 -46.75
C ASP A 1051 40.79 18.74 -45.40
N VAL A 1052 41.68 19.16 -44.50
CA VAL A 1052 41.34 19.57 -43.12
C VAL A 1052 41.31 21.08 -42.98
N ASN A 1053 41.93 21.83 -43.89
CA ASN A 1053 41.86 23.28 -43.88
C ASN A 1053 40.66 23.82 -44.72
N PHE A 1054 39.99 22.97 -45.48
CA PHE A 1054 38.86 23.25 -46.39
C PHE A 1054 39.21 24.20 -47.54
N ASP A 1055 40.45 24.17 -48.02
CA ASP A 1055 40.90 25.00 -49.15
C ASP A 1055 40.55 24.39 -50.52
N GLY A 1056 40.06 23.15 -50.54
CA GLY A 1056 39.66 22.44 -51.74
C GLY A 1056 40.80 21.68 -52.42
N SER A 1057 41.91 21.46 -51.72
CA SER A 1057 42.99 20.56 -52.09
C SER A 1057 43.41 19.69 -50.91
N VAL A 1058 44.02 18.54 -51.18
CA VAL A 1058 44.74 17.77 -50.16
C VAL A 1058 46.22 17.96 -50.43
N ASP A 1059 46.88 18.81 -49.64
CA ASP A 1059 48.26 19.21 -49.89
C ASP A 1059 49.19 19.20 -48.65
N ALA A 1060 50.39 19.74 -48.80
CA ALA A 1060 51.39 19.74 -47.74
C ALA A 1060 50.96 20.57 -46.50
N GLU A 1061 50.06 21.54 -46.65
CA GLU A 1061 49.51 22.29 -45.51
C GLU A 1061 48.60 21.41 -44.65
N ASP A 1062 47.77 20.58 -45.28
CA ASP A 1062 46.94 19.60 -44.57
C ASP A 1062 47.77 18.54 -43.84
N ALA A 1063 48.73 17.95 -44.56
CA ALA A 1063 49.67 16.98 -43.97
C ALA A 1063 50.45 17.60 -42.81
N GLY A 1064 50.84 18.88 -42.93
CA GLY A 1064 51.48 19.62 -41.84
C GLY A 1064 50.60 19.79 -40.61
N ARG A 1065 49.30 20.05 -40.78
CA ARG A 1065 48.33 20.19 -39.67
C ARG A 1065 48.08 18.87 -38.95
N ILE A 1066 47.85 17.81 -39.72
CA ILE A 1066 47.63 16.47 -39.17
C ILE A 1066 48.91 15.97 -38.50
N GLY A 1067 50.07 16.14 -39.13
CA GLY A 1067 51.38 15.78 -38.56
C GLY A 1067 51.69 16.50 -37.26
N ASN A 1068 51.42 17.80 -37.17
CA ASN A 1068 51.60 18.56 -35.92
C ASN A 1068 50.68 18.05 -34.79
N SER A 1069 49.42 17.73 -35.12
CA SER A 1069 48.46 17.21 -34.16
C SER A 1069 48.79 15.77 -33.72
N ALA A 1070 49.32 14.95 -34.63
CA ALA A 1070 49.79 13.59 -34.37
C ALA A 1070 51.01 13.55 -33.45
N ILE A 1071 51.98 14.45 -33.64
CA ILE A 1071 53.14 14.58 -32.73
C ILE A 1071 52.69 14.92 -31.30
N GLN A 1072 51.59 15.66 -31.18
CA GLN A 1072 51.00 16.02 -29.89
C GLN A 1072 50.07 14.95 -29.31
N TYR A 1073 49.85 13.83 -30.01
CA TYR A 1073 48.89 12.77 -29.64
C TYR A 1073 47.53 13.35 -29.25
N GLN A 1074 47.01 14.28 -30.05
CA GLN A 1074 45.71 14.87 -29.77
C GLN A 1074 44.62 13.80 -29.89
N THR A 1075 43.70 13.80 -28.93
CA THR A 1075 42.59 12.83 -28.88
C THR A 1075 41.24 13.53 -28.92
N GLY A 1076 40.21 12.79 -29.35
CA GLY A 1076 38.82 13.22 -29.44
C GLY A 1076 38.37 13.50 -30.87
N TYR A 1077 37.11 13.86 -31.02
CA TYR A 1077 36.49 14.13 -32.32
C TYR A 1077 37.01 15.46 -32.89
N LYS A 1078 38.11 15.38 -33.66
CA LYS A 1078 38.84 16.51 -34.27
C LYS A 1078 38.80 16.41 -35.79
N ILE A 1079 39.18 17.47 -36.49
CA ILE A 1079 39.15 17.47 -37.97
C ILE A 1079 40.37 16.72 -38.52
N GLU A 1080 41.47 16.73 -37.77
CA GLU A 1080 42.73 16.07 -38.11
C GLU A 1080 42.71 14.55 -37.84
N ASP A 1081 41.68 14.05 -37.16
CA ASP A 1081 41.42 12.61 -36.97
C ASP A 1081 40.73 12.08 -38.25
N LEU A 1082 41.53 11.57 -39.17
CA LEU A 1082 41.09 11.03 -40.45
C LEU A 1082 40.55 9.61 -40.32
N SER A 1083 41.11 8.83 -39.41
CA SER A 1083 40.79 7.42 -39.18
C SER A 1083 39.52 7.22 -38.36
N GLY A 1084 39.13 8.22 -37.56
CA GLY A 1084 37.92 8.24 -36.75
C GLY A 1084 38.00 7.43 -35.46
N ASP A 1085 39.21 7.01 -35.06
CA ASP A 1085 39.44 6.24 -33.83
C ASP A 1085 39.61 7.13 -32.58
N LEU A 1086 39.45 8.45 -32.76
CA LEU A 1086 39.59 9.49 -31.74
C LEU A 1086 41.04 9.70 -31.26
N ILE A 1087 42.04 9.21 -31.98
CA ILE A 1087 43.46 9.41 -31.69
C ILE A 1087 44.16 9.84 -32.97
N ILE A 1088 44.69 11.07 -32.99
CA ILE A 1088 45.45 11.56 -34.14
C ILE A 1088 46.87 10.99 -34.05
N ASP A 1089 47.24 10.08 -34.96
CA ASP A 1089 48.53 9.40 -34.94
C ASP A 1089 49.13 9.11 -36.34
N ALA A 1090 49.97 8.08 -36.45
CA ALA A 1090 50.60 7.70 -37.71
C ALA A 1090 49.60 7.18 -38.77
N ALA A 1091 48.44 6.65 -38.36
CA ALA A 1091 47.39 6.17 -39.24
C ALA A 1091 46.77 7.32 -40.05
N ASP A 1092 46.48 8.44 -39.41
CA ASP A 1092 45.94 9.64 -40.07
C ASP A 1092 46.96 10.25 -41.03
N ASN A 1093 48.23 10.33 -40.61
CA ASN A 1093 49.31 10.82 -41.46
C ASN A 1093 49.47 9.99 -42.74
N MET A 1094 49.31 8.67 -42.64
CA MET A 1094 49.42 7.78 -43.79
C MET A 1094 48.31 8.06 -44.83
N ILE A 1095 47.08 8.35 -44.37
CA ILE A 1095 45.95 8.67 -45.25
C ILE A 1095 46.23 9.97 -46.02
N VAL A 1096 46.57 11.06 -45.31
CA VAL A 1096 46.85 12.34 -45.96
C VAL A 1096 48.08 12.27 -46.87
N ASP A 1097 49.19 11.64 -46.44
CA ASP A 1097 50.41 11.51 -47.27
C ASP A 1097 50.16 10.78 -48.59
N ASN A 1098 49.30 9.77 -48.58
CA ASN A 1098 48.92 9.03 -49.79
C ASN A 1098 48.14 9.90 -50.77
N ASN A 1099 47.30 10.81 -50.28
CA ASN A 1099 46.45 11.67 -51.10
C ASN A 1099 47.16 12.95 -51.55
N VAL A 1100 48.05 13.52 -50.73
CA VAL A 1100 48.93 14.63 -51.12
C VAL A 1100 49.75 14.27 -52.36
N ARG A 1101 50.26 13.04 -52.44
CA ARG A 1101 51.02 12.56 -53.60
C ARG A 1101 50.19 12.42 -54.87
N LYS A 1102 48.85 12.33 -54.75
CA LYS A 1102 47.91 12.24 -55.88
C LYS A 1102 47.42 13.61 -56.35
N TYR A 1103 47.77 14.71 -55.66
CA TYR A 1103 47.29 16.07 -55.95
C TYR A 1103 45.76 16.14 -56.03
N ILE A 1104 45.08 15.61 -55.00
CA ILE A 1104 43.62 15.61 -54.96
C ILE A 1104 43.12 17.06 -54.79
N ILE A 1105 42.20 17.46 -55.65
CA ILE A 1105 41.55 18.78 -55.63
C ILE A 1105 40.03 18.62 -55.80
N VAL A 1106 39.25 19.60 -55.36
CA VAL A 1106 37.82 19.65 -55.64
C VAL A 1106 37.59 19.79 -57.14
N VAL A 1107 36.72 18.94 -57.67
CA VAL A 1107 36.27 19.02 -59.07
C VAL A 1107 34.76 19.30 -59.08
N SER A 1108 34.35 20.36 -59.78
CA SER A 1108 32.95 20.81 -59.85
C SER A 1108 32.50 21.15 -61.28
N PRO A 1109 31.17 21.20 -61.55
CA PRO A 1109 30.58 21.42 -62.89
C PRO A 1109 30.78 22.79 -63.54
#